data_AF-A0A4Y6PM42-F1
#
_entry.id   AF-A0A4Y6PM42-F1
#
_cell.length_a   1.000
_cell.length_b   1.000
_cell.length_c   1.000
_cell.angle_alpha   90.00
_cell.angle_beta   90.00
_cell.angle_gamma   90.00
#
_symmetry.space_group_name_H-M   'P 1'
#
loop_
_entity.id
_entity.type
_entity.pdbx_description
1 polymer ?
#
loop_
_entity_poly.entity_id
_entity_poly.type
_entity_poly.pdbx_seq_one_letter_code
_entity_poly.pdbx_strand_id
1 'polypeptide(L)'
;MAACSGPDKSKPLESQLGYDTQESKLVIILNRDLQGGEKLRARVRSLAEGDSLDCKSMAPDMPAHNQNRGDHVYTGPAVDLSMFENATTPHSLLGETEEQYQERLENTYYVDVCIQAGNGIVHQARYDIRQALDRLGENGKFDAYDDGVRIVSNQAYAEACITEMGDIPFWGERIGGGPGTLAVANTLTLDELINDVGIRSDRAQLIIDYRAGEDGELDTDDDRTFEDIEELDDIDGIGEVTIADLQAYADSQGDRFAPPDWNTVDCTEVGTPIPSTVDGVPQDKWVDECDNPQTIYSHCEPDARTGANGPRVAHARNEEGTHWVLLCRKSHRETVGRYNDMAMIGHNPFTGQTCFFQNQLPNGETHRPSNDGMQIPHPADNVKSEASPQMWSDLWGGIEGGIGPDGGIQCQGCHSTDPFIHTPWIDGAVDEDGNTVVPKMGEHPDFVEGYNGPYKLVDAEDQGWEEPRHLVSEEASACTSCHRIGMDQWTSPSTNSSRNNPDGGCVFCGQAPWLDRLEGADTRWETLLTESHKAFEFVYWMPPNAHDVLNEELWADSEYKKAMDFIRHCAENPGDGACEWEDLPKQPGDPTELPEVELSGEELAKEALAILGAPYEADGESSEGTRRCGECHATSRFGFRSWRKRTVTAVQDGIDMKADVESMTPEKARELVNYMRRDDNEESVFAAYKIGIMAAGAQFPFFTRLFEKAYGADWGLEYGAFLQRVSMPKGSHPPLSAREFAIVYKWFTEEGLAHLDEFLPETPPPATCDDVRTRYGLTNSIPWLENHVDDMQFDGWGARNQENGINMFGCTGSDPLNCFEDGYTEKADWAHEAVADSRVVEIRDLGFDTSYWMRSSADGRFVGNGGGNKNGFRATITDLVTGEDIGVRGSYDPGFFPNNDGFIMQGAGAGLCGQSVLTQQDAIEDGIDFSEAGCTNAEGINLYQHVAVNTDGGDYFVINSEFTSDPGRGSEDPEAPFYEGSTMKFSPMVFDGTEWTQKEAVVVDSPYEGDSVLSPSGKMVISRFAGPDGDALGYMIRKVDATPNAQGSYDIDISQPVQFLCTPGAKANISFDERYSVTHHYENDTANLYLTDIITGDTYQITDMPAKTRALFPHFRSDGWIYFLVSGPDGDKAVASDAAIRLAQQL
;
A
#
# COMPACT_ATOMS: atom_id res chain seq x y z
N MET A 1 53.39 22.22 -5.85
CA MET A 1 54.30 21.55 -6.81
C MET A 1 54.18 20.05 -6.54
N ALA A 2 53.51 19.19 -7.31
CA ALA A 2 53.13 19.19 -8.74
C ALA A 2 52.13 20.28 -9.18
N ALA A 3 51.89 20.36 -10.49
CA ALA A 3 51.76 21.57 -11.30
C ALA A 3 50.45 22.38 -11.15
N CYS A 4 50.60 23.70 -11.28
CA CYS A 4 49.61 24.74 -11.06
C CYS A 4 48.53 24.80 -12.15
N SER A 5 47.27 24.54 -11.80
CA SER A 5 46.17 25.42 -12.21
C SER A 5 46.22 26.66 -11.31
N GLY A 6 46.05 27.85 -11.88
CA GLY A 6 45.96 29.09 -11.09
C GLY A 6 44.74 29.05 -10.17
N PRO A 7 44.68 29.90 -9.12
CA PRO A 7 43.47 30.03 -8.31
C PRO A 7 42.33 30.46 -9.25
N ASP A 8 41.34 29.61 -9.37
CA ASP A 8 40.11 29.89 -10.10
C ASP A 8 39.40 31.05 -9.39
N LYS A 9 39.23 32.17 -10.09
CA LYS A 9 38.75 33.44 -9.52
C LYS A 9 37.23 33.59 -9.63
N SER A 10 36.53 32.61 -10.18
CA SER A 10 35.10 32.66 -10.52
C SER A 10 34.16 32.01 -9.50
N LYS A 11 34.67 31.33 -8.46
CA LYS A 11 33.84 30.72 -7.41
C LYS A 11 33.52 31.71 -6.28
N PRO A 12 32.24 31.92 -5.91
CA PRO A 12 31.87 32.68 -4.71
C PRO A 12 32.46 32.00 -3.47
N LEU A 13 32.82 32.80 -2.48
CA LEU A 13 33.54 32.34 -1.30
C LEU A 13 32.55 31.74 -0.30
N GLU A 14 32.65 30.45 -0.03
CA GLU A 14 31.82 29.74 0.97
C GLU A 14 32.65 29.41 2.20
N SER A 15 31.96 29.11 3.31
CA SER A 15 32.59 28.58 4.51
C SER A 15 31.85 27.37 5.07
N GLN A 16 32.59 26.54 5.80
CA GLN A 16 32.08 25.47 6.66
C GLN A 16 32.75 25.59 8.02
N LEU A 17 32.14 25.01 9.04
CA LEU A 17 32.74 24.89 10.36
C LEU A 17 33.35 23.51 10.56
N GLY A 18 34.40 23.47 11.36
CA GLY A 18 34.90 22.25 11.98
C GLY A 18 35.40 22.53 13.39
N TYR A 19 35.75 21.49 14.13
CA TYR A 19 36.27 21.61 15.48
C TYR A 19 37.60 20.87 15.64
N ASP A 20 38.62 21.61 16.07
CA ASP A 20 39.92 21.05 16.46
C ASP A 20 39.92 20.73 17.95
N THR A 21 39.78 19.45 18.26
CA THR A 21 39.74 18.91 19.63
C THR A 21 41.06 19.09 20.39
N GLN A 22 42.21 19.20 19.72
CA GLN A 22 43.52 19.34 20.36
C GLN A 22 43.78 20.78 20.82
N GLU A 23 43.34 21.76 20.03
CA GLU A 23 43.48 23.18 20.36
C GLU A 23 42.26 23.79 21.05
N SER A 24 41.14 23.06 21.13
CA SER A 24 39.83 23.54 21.62
C SER A 24 39.39 24.82 20.88
N LYS A 25 39.45 24.76 19.55
CA LYS A 25 39.07 25.88 18.67
C LYS A 25 38.23 25.41 17.52
N LEU A 26 37.32 26.27 17.09
CA LEU A 26 36.68 26.13 15.80
C LEU A 26 37.72 26.31 14.69
N VAL A 27 37.50 25.62 13.60
CA VAL A 27 38.16 25.87 12.32
C VAL A 27 37.11 26.29 11.32
N ILE A 28 37.50 27.19 10.43
CA ILE A 28 36.64 27.68 9.35
C ILE A 28 37.28 27.23 8.06
N ILE A 29 36.60 26.34 7.36
CA ILE A 29 37.07 25.75 6.11
C ILE A 29 36.45 26.57 5.00
N LEU A 30 37.27 27.09 4.09
CA LEU A 30 36.79 27.86 2.94
C LEU A 30 36.89 27.02 1.68
N ASN A 31 36.04 27.27 0.70
CA ASN A 31 36.16 26.62 -0.61
C ASN A 31 37.35 27.16 -1.44
N ARG A 32 37.95 28.28 -1.02
CA ARG A 32 39.20 28.85 -1.54
C ARG A 32 39.97 29.64 -0.48
N ASP A 33 41.25 29.88 -0.72
CA ASP A 33 42.03 30.78 0.14
C ASP A 33 41.56 32.23 0.07
N LEU A 34 41.73 32.97 1.18
CA LEU A 34 41.50 34.41 1.25
C LEU A 34 42.42 35.16 0.29
N GLN A 35 41.85 36.05 -0.52
CA GLN A 35 42.52 36.83 -1.56
C GLN A 35 42.65 38.30 -1.18
N GLY A 36 43.65 39.01 -1.72
CA GLY A 36 43.58 40.47 -1.89
C GLY A 36 43.20 41.34 -0.67
N GLY A 37 43.73 41.08 0.52
CA GLY A 37 43.40 41.88 1.72
C GLY A 37 42.04 41.54 2.35
N GLU A 38 41.39 40.47 1.88
CA GLU A 38 40.26 39.83 2.55
C GLU A 38 40.62 39.50 4.00
N LYS A 39 39.65 39.70 4.90
CA LYS A 39 39.80 39.36 6.32
C LYS A 39 38.64 38.47 6.72
N LEU A 40 38.98 37.25 7.12
CA LEU A 40 38.04 36.37 7.81
C LEU A 40 37.87 36.89 9.23
N ARG A 41 36.61 37.12 9.61
CA ARG A 41 36.22 37.48 10.96
C ARG A 41 35.16 36.52 11.41
N ALA A 42 35.33 36.04 12.63
CA ALA A 42 34.40 35.11 13.20
C ALA A 42 34.27 35.37 14.69
N ARG A 43 33.09 35.09 15.22
CA ARG A 43 32.85 35.09 16.66
C ARG A 43 31.85 34.01 16.98
N VAL A 44 31.96 33.51 18.20
CA VAL A 44 30.90 32.74 18.84
C VAL A 44 30.10 33.72 19.66
N ARG A 45 28.77 33.62 19.60
CA ARG A 45 27.86 34.44 20.41
C ARG A 45 26.65 33.64 20.81
N SER A 46 26.03 34.00 21.92
CA SER A 46 24.81 33.34 22.35
C SER A 46 23.58 33.93 21.64
N LEU A 47 22.47 33.19 21.63
CA LEU A 47 21.20 33.64 21.08
C LEU A 47 20.65 34.87 21.83
N ALA A 48 20.96 35.01 23.12
CA ALA A 48 20.59 36.17 23.94
C ALA A 48 21.18 37.49 23.40
N GLU A 49 22.27 37.44 22.64
CA GLU A 49 22.92 38.60 22.03
C GLU A 49 22.25 39.04 20.70
N GLY A 50 21.14 38.39 20.31
CA GLY A 50 20.32 38.71 19.14
C GLY A 50 20.42 37.68 18.02
N ASP A 51 19.47 37.66 17.09
CA ASP A 51 19.24 36.58 16.12
C ASP A 51 19.52 36.94 14.65
N SER A 52 20.04 38.14 14.35
CA SER A 52 20.36 38.56 12.97
C SER A 52 21.86 38.67 12.71
N LEU A 53 22.33 38.37 11.50
CA LEU A 53 23.70 38.64 11.05
C LEU A 53 23.68 39.73 9.98
N ASP A 54 24.29 40.88 10.28
CA ASP A 54 24.63 41.89 9.29
C ASP A 54 26.14 42.12 9.35
N CYS A 55 26.88 41.40 8.51
CA CYS A 55 28.34 41.52 8.47
C CYS A 55 28.81 42.95 8.15
N LYS A 56 27.99 43.79 7.49
CA LYS A 56 28.36 45.16 7.16
C LYS A 56 28.51 46.03 8.40
N SER A 57 27.61 45.87 9.38
CA SER A 57 27.64 46.63 10.63
C SER A 57 28.40 45.93 11.74
N MET A 58 28.39 44.60 11.78
CA MET A 58 28.88 43.81 12.92
C MET A 58 30.34 43.36 12.79
N ALA A 59 30.83 43.14 11.57
CA ALA A 59 32.19 42.65 11.35
C ALA A 59 33.32 43.54 11.92
N PRO A 60 33.22 44.89 11.98
CA PRO A 60 34.25 45.72 12.63
C PRO A 60 34.56 45.33 14.07
N ASP A 61 33.56 44.82 14.80
CA ASP A 61 33.65 44.43 16.21
C ASP A 61 33.94 42.93 16.41
N MET A 62 34.01 42.16 15.32
CA MET A 62 34.33 40.72 15.34
C MET A 62 35.86 40.48 15.30
N PRO A 63 36.40 39.53 16.08
CA PRO A 63 37.80 39.13 15.98
C PRO A 63 38.20 38.67 14.58
N ALA A 64 39.42 39.00 14.16
CA ALA A 64 39.95 38.57 12.87
C ALA A 64 40.76 37.26 12.99
N HIS A 65 40.50 36.33 12.07
CA HIS A 65 40.95 34.95 12.09
C HIS A 65 41.67 34.60 10.78
N ASN A 66 42.85 35.18 10.56
CA ASN A 66 43.57 35.05 9.28
C ASN A 66 44.70 33.99 9.30
N GLN A 67 44.75 33.14 10.32
CA GLN A 67 45.77 32.09 10.42
C GLN A 67 45.34 30.87 9.59
N ASN A 68 45.85 30.76 8.36
CA ASN A 68 45.68 29.61 7.50
C ASN A 68 46.53 28.41 8.01
N ARG A 69 45.93 27.23 8.08
CA ARG A 69 46.52 25.97 8.55
C ARG A 69 46.91 25.01 7.41
N GLY A 70 46.65 25.39 6.15
CA GLY A 70 46.74 24.53 4.97
C GLY A 70 45.34 24.11 4.49
N ASP A 71 45.22 23.74 3.22
CA ASP A 71 44.01 23.18 2.61
C ASP A 71 42.74 24.01 2.87
N HIS A 72 42.86 25.33 2.76
CA HIS A 72 41.78 26.31 2.96
C HIS A 72 41.18 26.36 4.38
N VAL A 73 41.85 25.78 5.37
CA VAL A 73 41.42 25.76 6.76
C VAL A 73 42.00 26.94 7.54
N TYR A 74 41.17 27.69 8.24
CA TYR A 74 41.55 28.86 9.04
C TYR A 74 41.23 28.64 10.52
N THR A 75 42.13 29.08 11.41
CA THR A 75 41.91 29.02 12.86
C THR A 75 40.78 29.97 13.27
N GLY A 76 39.66 29.44 13.75
CA GLY A 76 38.52 30.19 14.26
C GLY A 76 38.59 30.52 15.76
N PRO A 77 37.46 30.95 16.36
CA PRO A 77 37.35 31.26 17.78
C PRO A 77 37.65 30.05 18.67
N ALA A 78 38.18 30.30 19.87
CA ALA A 78 38.26 29.27 20.90
C ALA A 78 36.87 28.99 21.48
N VAL A 79 36.59 27.73 21.74
CA VAL A 79 35.30 27.27 22.28
C VAL A 79 35.54 26.25 23.37
N ASP A 80 34.69 26.25 24.39
CA ASP A 80 34.67 25.24 25.43
C ASP A 80 33.80 24.06 24.97
N LEU A 81 34.16 22.83 25.36
CA LEU A 81 33.38 21.65 24.98
C LEU A 81 31.92 21.71 25.49
N SER A 82 31.70 22.38 26.63
CA SER A 82 30.35 22.64 27.15
C SER A 82 29.50 23.52 26.24
N MET A 83 30.09 24.27 25.32
CA MET A 83 29.34 25.08 24.35
C MET A 83 28.67 24.24 23.26
N PHE A 84 29.12 23.00 23.06
CA PHE A 84 28.46 22.03 22.18
C PHE A 84 27.41 21.18 22.92
N GLU A 85 27.39 21.24 24.25
CA GLU A 85 26.35 20.57 25.03
C GLU A 85 25.00 21.21 24.68
N ASN A 86 23.98 20.36 24.54
CA ASN A 86 22.67 20.87 24.21
C ASN A 86 22.14 21.71 25.38
N ALA A 87 22.06 23.03 25.20
CA ALA A 87 21.50 23.95 26.19
C ALA A 87 19.99 23.73 26.41
N THR A 88 19.37 22.93 25.53
CA THR A 88 18.01 22.45 25.68
C THR A 88 18.01 21.01 26.19
N THR A 89 17.57 20.84 27.43
CA THR A 89 17.05 19.57 27.93
C THR A 89 15.51 19.66 28.04
N PRO A 90 14.73 18.57 27.93
CA PRO A 90 13.34 18.54 28.34
C PRO A 90 13.16 19.26 29.68
N HIS A 91 13.99 18.98 30.69
CA HIS A 91 13.89 19.63 32.00
C HIS A 91 14.07 21.16 31.97
N SER A 92 14.91 21.70 31.08
CA SER A 92 15.15 23.15 30.93
C SER A 92 13.98 23.89 30.29
N LEU A 93 13.18 23.23 29.45
CA LEU A 93 12.09 23.85 28.69
C LEU A 93 10.70 23.55 29.26
N LEU A 94 10.66 22.64 30.22
CA LEU A 94 9.48 22.22 30.94
C LEU A 94 9.15 23.17 32.12
N GLY A 95 8.38 24.22 31.88
CA GLY A 95 8.00 25.19 32.94
C GLY A 95 9.11 26.19 33.27
N GLU A 96 9.96 26.46 32.27
CA GLU A 96 11.07 27.41 32.33
C GLU A 96 10.60 28.77 32.86
N THR A 97 11.16 29.21 33.99
CA THR A 97 11.04 30.60 34.42
C THR A 97 11.73 31.52 33.42
N GLU A 98 11.35 32.79 33.37
CA GLU A 98 12.06 33.77 32.51
C GLU A 98 13.58 33.74 32.74
N GLU A 99 14.02 33.49 33.97
CA GLU A 99 15.45 33.38 34.33
C GLU A 99 16.12 32.18 33.66
N GLN A 100 15.45 31.03 33.61
CA GLN A 100 15.96 29.85 32.93
C GLN A 100 15.91 30.01 31.40
N TYR A 101 14.89 30.70 30.86
CA TYR A 101 14.78 31.01 29.43
C TYR A 101 15.92 31.89 28.97
N GLN A 102 16.24 32.92 29.76
CA GLN A 102 17.42 33.74 29.53
C GLN A 102 18.71 32.90 29.67
N GLU A 103 18.83 32.03 30.67
CA GLU A 103 19.99 31.12 30.82
C GLU A 103 20.16 30.21 29.59
N ARG A 104 19.08 29.71 29.00
CA ARG A 104 19.11 28.92 27.77
C ARG A 104 19.51 29.74 26.56
N LEU A 105 18.92 30.92 26.37
CA LEU A 105 19.35 31.84 25.31
C LEU A 105 20.82 32.22 25.45
N GLU A 106 21.32 32.35 26.68
CA GLU A 106 22.73 32.60 26.99
C GLU A 106 23.64 31.40 26.70
N ASN A 107 23.10 30.18 26.73
CA ASN A 107 23.83 28.93 26.50
C ASN A 107 23.61 28.29 25.11
N THR A 108 22.72 28.81 24.27
CA THR A 108 22.62 28.43 22.85
C THR A 108 23.57 29.27 22.02
N TYR A 109 24.58 28.65 21.42
CA TYR A 109 25.66 29.36 20.73
C TYR A 109 25.61 29.21 19.21
N TYR A 110 25.91 30.31 18.53
CA TYR A 110 26.07 30.37 17.08
C TYR A 110 27.44 30.93 16.73
N VAL A 111 27.91 30.59 15.53
CA VAL A 111 29.14 31.11 14.97
C VAL A 111 28.77 32.03 13.80
N ASP A 112 29.03 33.32 13.97
CA ASP A 112 28.95 34.26 12.87
C ASP A 112 30.28 34.24 12.11
N VAL A 113 30.22 34.11 10.79
CA VAL A 113 31.36 34.19 9.87
C VAL A 113 31.14 35.33 8.90
N CYS A 114 32.08 36.27 8.87
CA CYS A 114 32.09 37.42 7.96
C CYS A 114 33.43 37.50 7.24
N ILE A 115 33.43 37.56 5.91
CA ILE A 115 34.65 37.79 5.13
C ILE A 115 34.56 39.14 4.45
N GLN A 116 35.50 40.04 4.78
CA GLN A 116 35.49 41.42 4.32
C GLN A 116 36.60 41.69 3.30
N ALA A 117 36.28 42.30 2.16
CA ALA A 117 37.25 42.88 1.24
C ALA A 117 37.14 44.41 1.28
N GLY A 118 38.06 45.08 1.98
CA GLY A 118 37.98 46.53 2.19
C GLY A 118 36.75 46.92 3.00
N ASN A 119 35.80 47.64 2.37
CA ASN A 119 34.52 48.04 2.98
C ASN A 119 33.34 47.14 2.52
N GLY A 120 33.58 46.16 1.64
CA GLY A 120 32.58 45.22 1.14
C GLY A 120 32.57 43.92 1.94
N ILE A 121 31.42 43.23 1.95
CA ILE A 121 31.26 41.87 2.47
C ILE A 121 31.31 40.92 1.29
N VAL A 122 32.20 39.93 1.35
CA VAL A 122 32.42 38.90 0.32
C VAL A 122 31.67 37.62 0.67
N HIS A 123 31.53 37.34 1.96
CA HIS A 123 30.77 36.20 2.49
C HIS A 123 30.21 36.53 3.86
N GLN A 124 28.99 36.07 4.13
CA GLN A 124 28.40 36.06 5.46
C GLN A 124 27.65 34.76 5.69
N ALA A 125 27.85 34.15 6.85
CA ALA A 125 27.12 32.96 7.23
C ALA A 125 27.00 32.88 8.74
N ARG A 126 25.90 32.30 9.21
CA ARG A 126 25.73 31.88 10.59
C ARG A 126 25.58 30.38 10.62
N TYR A 127 26.22 29.76 11.61
CA TYR A 127 26.10 28.35 11.87
C TYR A 127 25.66 28.12 13.32
N ASP A 128 24.88 27.06 13.56
CA ASP A 128 24.81 26.44 14.89
C ASP A 128 26.22 25.96 15.24
N ILE A 129 26.67 26.19 16.47
CA ILE A 129 28.02 25.79 16.88
C ILE A 129 28.25 24.28 16.70
N ARG A 130 27.22 23.45 16.83
CA ARG A 130 27.27 21.99 16.66
C ARG A 130 27.55 21.55 15.24
N GLN A 131 27.30 22.39 14.23
CA GLN A 131 27.71 22.11 12.84
C GLN A 131 29.24 21.95 12.72
N ALA A 132 30.01 22.48 13.68
CA ALA A 132 31.45 22.23 13.74
C ALA A 132 31.82 20.79 14.11
N LEU A 133 30.86 20.00 14.60
CA LEU A 133 31.01 18.59 14.92
C LEU A 133 30.55 17.67 13.78
N ASP A 134 29.80 18.22 12.81
CA ASP A 134 29.35 17.47 11.64
C ASP A 134 30.55 17.07 10.75
N ARG A 135 30.50 15.87 10.18
CA ARG A 135 31.55 15.34 9.29
C ARG A 135 30.89 14.68 8.07
N LEU A 136 31.33 15.04 6.87
CA LEU A 136 30.98 14.37 5.62
C LEU A 136 32.24 13.64 5.09
N GLY A 137 32.13 12.34 4.80
CA GLY A 137 33.21 11.52 4.23
C GLY A 137 33.47 11.89 2.77
N GLU A 138 34.70 11.83 2.22
CA GLU A 138 35.61 10.68 2.25
C GLU A 138 37.11 11.03 2.46
N ASN A 139 37.47 12.15 3.11
CA ASN A 139 38.87 12.39 3.54
C ASN A 139 39.07 13.20 4.85
N GLY A 140 38.05 13.29 5.70
CA GLY A 140 38.20 13.81 7.06
C GLY A 140 38.77 12.73 7.99
N LYS A 141 40.01 12.86 8.48
CA LYS A 141 40.47 12.06 9.65
C LYS A 141 40.72 12.99 10.81
N PHE A 142 40.62 12.49 12.06
CA PHE A 142 41.78 12.34 12.95
C PHE A 142 41.59 11.39 14.17
N ASP A 143 40.97 10.21 14.01
CA ASP A 143 41.50 8.95 14.60
C ASP A 143 40.89 7.69 13.95
N ALA A 144 41.22 6.50 14.46
CA ALA A 144 41.35 5.25 13.70
C ALA A 144 40.14 4.30 13.78
N TYR A 145 38.98 4.76 14.27
CA TYR A 145 37.79 3.93 14.47
C TYR A 145 36.47 4.58 14.01
N ASP A 146 36.57 5.61 13.16
CA ASP A 146 35.46 6.42 12.67
C ASP A 146 35.16 6.05 11.20
N ASP A 147 33.90 5.80 10.85
CA ASP A 147 33.40 5.46 9.50
C ASP A 147 33.37 6.69 8.56
N GLY A 148 33.61 7.88 9.11
CA GLY A 148 33.92 9.10 8.37
C GLY A 148 32.73 10.04 8.17
N VAL A 149 31.55 9.74 8.71
CA VAL A 149 30.37 10.61 8.72
C VAL A 149 29.92 10.80 10.16
N ARG A 150 29.56 12.03 10.53
CA ARG A 150 28.98 12.33 11.84
C ARG A 150 27.93 13.40 11.68
N ILE A 151 26.67 13.15 12.02
CA ILE A 151 25.58 14.13 11.94
C ILE A 151 25.10 14.49 13.35
N VAL A 152 25.35 15.75 13.74
CA VAL A 152 25.03 16.29 15.08
C VAL A 152 24.08 17.49 14.99
N SER A 153 24.00 18.15 13.84
CA SER A 153 23.06 19.26 13.60
C SER A 153 21.76 18.82 12.92
N ASN A 154 20.66 19.52 13.23
CA ASN A 154 19.36 19.29 12.60
C ASN A 154 19.42 19.53 11.09
N GLN A 155 20.22 20.48 10.64
CA GLN A 155 20.34 20.81 9.23
C GLN A 155 20.99 19.67 8.47
N ALA A 156 22.10 19.12 8.99
CA ALA A 156 22.75 17.97 8.37
C ALA A 156 21.83 16.73 8.37
N TYR A 157 21.01 16.55 9.42
CA TYR A 157 19.99 15.50 9.44
C TYR A 157 18.89 15.72 8.39
N ALA A 158 18.35 16.94 8.28
CA ALA A 158 17.34 17.29 7.28
C ALA A 158 17.89 17.14 5.84
N GLU A 159 19.13 17.56 5.60
CA GLU A 159 19.83 17.37 4.33
C GLU A 159 20.04 15.89 4.00
N ALA A 160 20.40 15.06 5.00
CA ALA A 160 20.50 13.61 4.81
C ALA A 160 19.14 13.00 4.45
N CYS A 161 18.07 13.40 5.13
CA CYS A 161 16.71 12.97 4.79
C CYS A 161 16.33 13.33 3.34
N ILE A 162 16.58 14.57 2.92
CA ILE A 162 16.26 15.03 1.56
C ILE A 162 17.12 14.33 0.52
N THR A 163 18.40 14.09 0.82
CA THR A 163 19.34 13.40 -0.09
C THR A 163 18.92 11.95 -0.32
N GLU A 164 18.49 11.27 0.73
CA GLU A 164 18.13 9.86 0.69
C GLU A 164 16.70 9.65 0.16
N MET A 165 15.77 10.54 0.51
CA MET A 165 14.33 10.32 0.36
C MET A 165 13.63 11.31 -0.60
N GLY A 166 14.35 12.25 -1.20
CA GLY A 166 13.79 13.33 -2.01
C GLY A 166 13.28 14.51 -1.19
N ASP A 167 12.91 15.60 -1.87
CA ASP A 167 12.49 16.86 -1.22
C ASP A 167 11.17 16.71 -0.45
N ILE A 168 10.90 17.64 0.48
CA ILE A 168 9.70 17.65 1.33
C ILE A 168 8.60 18.51 0.67
N PRO A 169 7.54 17.89 0.12
CA PRO A 169 6.65 18.53 -0.87
C PRO A 169 5.59 19.49 -0.28
N PHE A 170 5.65 19.84 1.00
CA PHE A 170 4.71 20.83 1.57
C PHE A 170 5.08 22.28 1.20
N TRP A 171 6.33 22.53 0.81
CA TRP A 171 6.82 23.86 0.47
C TRP A 171 6.91 24.01 -1.05
N GLY A 172 5.99 24.81 -1.63
CA GLY A 172 5.82 24.91 -3.09
C GLY A 172 6.97 25.59 -3.87
N GLU A 173 7.96 26.18 -3.20
CA GLU A 173 9.14 26.74 -3.85
C GLU A 173 10.25 26.98 -2.80
N ARG A 174 11.46 26.50 -3.08
CA ARG A 174 12.69 27.03 -2.48
C ARG A 174 12.80 28.48 -2.97
N ILE A 175 12.63 29.45 -2.08
CA ILE A 175 12.77 30.87 -2.39
C ILE A 175 14.25 31.16 -2.59
N GLY A 176 14.68 30.89 -3.80
CA GLY A 176 16.08 30.94 -4.20
C GLY A 176 16.29 30.43 -5.63
N GLY A 177 15.27 30.46 -6.49
CA GLY A 177 15.35 30.00 -7.89
C GLY A 177 15.79 31.06 -8.90
N GLY A 178 15.78 32.35 -8.56
CA GLY A 178 16.23 33.43 -9.46
C GLY A 178 17.76 33.63 -9.56
N PRO A 179 18.54 33.51 -8.46
CA PRO A 179 19.98 33.83 -8.50
C PRO A 179 20.82 32.79 -9.23
N GLY A 180 20.47 31.50 -9.18
CA GLY A 180 21.27 30.40 -9.75
C GLY A 180 21.35 30.46 -11.27
N THR A 181 20.22 30.46 -11.96
CA THR A 181 20.15 30.59 -13.43
C THR A 181 20.80 31.89 -13.92
N LEU A 182 20.49 33.02 -13.28
CA LEU A 182 21.09 34.30 -13.64
C LEU A 182 22.57 34.36 -13.31
N ALA A 183 23.04 33.70 -12.24
CA ALA A 183 24.45 33.59 -11.94
C ALA A 183 25.16 32.73 -12.98
N VAL A 184 24.61 31.57 -13.36
CA VAL A 184 25.16 30.74 -14.44
C VAL A 184 25.24 31.55 -15.74
N ALA A 185 24.18 32.27 -16.12
CA ALA A 185 24.15 33.11 -17.30
C ALA A 185 25.13 34.31 -17.24
N ASN A 186 25.24 34.98 -16.08
CA ASN A 186 26.06 36.18 -15.87
C ASN A 186 27.53 35.90 -15.57
N THR A 187 27.90 34.69 -15.15
CA THR A 187 29.26 34.40 -14.67
C THR A 187 30.03 33.42 -15.52
N LEU A 188 29.37 32.44 -16.17
CA LEU A 188 30.08 31.43 -16.95
C LEU A 188 30.62 32.00 -18.27
N THR A 189 31.77 31.48 -18.69
CA THR A 189 32.35 31.78 -19.99
C THR A 189 31.61 31.06 -21.11
N LEU A 190 31.81 31.50 -22.36
CA LEU A 190 31.23 30.85 -23.53
C LEU A 190 31.53 29.34 -23.58
N ASP A 191 32.76 28.96 -23.22
CA ASP A 191 33.18 27.55 -23.23
C ASP A 191 32.49 26.74 -22.13
N GLU A 192 32.25 27.32 -20.95
CA GLU A 192 31.55 26.65 -19.84
C GLU A 192 30.04 26.53 -20.12
N LEU A 193 29.42 27.56 -20.70
CA LEU A 193 28.02 27.50 -21.15
C LEU A 193 27.80 26.39 -22.20
N ILE A 194 28.78 26.14 -23.07
CA ILE A 194 28.67 25.13 -24.12
C ILE A 194 29.00 23.72 -23.59
N ASN A 195 30.10 23.58 -22.88
CA ASN A 195 30.65 22.26 -22.56
C ASN A 195 30.19 21.73 -21.20
N ASP A 196 29.87 22.62 -20.25
CA ASP A 196 29.52 22.22 -18.89
C ASP A 196 27.99 22.29 -18.69
N VAL A 197 27.36 23.39 -19.10
CA VAL A 197 25.88 23.52 -19.07
C VAL A 197 25.21 22.73 -20.20
N GLY A 198 25.91 22.56 -21.33
CA GLY A 198 25.37 21.86 -22.50
C GLY A 198 24.53 22.73 -23.43
N ILE A 199 24.58 24.07 -23.29
CA ILE A 199 23.84 25.00 -24.15
C ILE A 199 24.45 24.96 -25.56
N ARG A 200 23.58 24.96 -26.58
CA ARG A 200 24.05 25.09 -27.96
C ARG A 200 24.87 26.36 -28.16
N SER A 201 25.98 26.24 -28.89
CA SER A 201 26.93 27.32 -29.14
C SER A 201 26.32 28.61 -29.70
N ASP A 202 25.27 28.52 -30.51
CA ASP A 202 24.59 29.70 -31.06
C ASP A 202 23.79 30.47 -30.00
N ARG A 203 23.22 29.78 -29.01
CA ARG A 203 22.50 30.39 -27.88
C ARG A 203 23.44 30.89 -26.79
N ALA A 204 24.47 30.13 -26.47
CA ALA A 204 25.50 30.56 -25.53
C ALA A 204 26.20 31.85 -26.00
N GLN A 205 26.40 32.01 -27.32
CA GLN A 205 26.94 33.25 -27.88
C GLN A 205 26.00 34.44 -27.69
N LEU A 206 24.68 34.26 -27.78
CA LEU A 206 23.72 35.34 -27.54
C LEU A 206 23.78 35.87 -26.10
N ILE A 207 23.93 34.96 -25.12
CA ILE A 207 24.12 35.32 -23.70
C ILE A 207 25.40 36.15 -23.52
N ILE A 208 26.49 35.75 -24.19
CA ILE A 208 27.77 36.45 -24.12
C ILE A 208 27.75 37.79 -24.85
N ASP A 209 27.12 37.86 -26.03
CA ASP A 209 27.00 39.09 -26.80
C ASP A 209 26.15 40.14 -26.06
N TYR A 210 25.13 39.70 -25.34
CA TYR A 210 24.35 40.59 -24.46
C TYR A 210 25.22 41.18 -23.34
N ARG A 211 26.01 40.31 -22.69
CA ARG A 211 26.90 40.69 -21.59
C ARG A 211 28.04 41.60 -22.03
N ALA A 212 28.55 41.45 -23.25
CA ALA A 212 29.66 42.23 -23.81
C ALA A 212 29.28 43.63 -24.32
N GLY A 213 28.04 44.09 -24.07
CA GLY A 213 27.65 45.48 -24.34
C GLY A 213 27.69 45.90 -25.82
N GLU A 214 27.88 47.19 -26.07
CA GLU A 214 27.90 47.77 -27.42
C GLU A 214 29.24 47.55 -28.13
N ASP A 215 30.34 47.39 -27.39
CA ASP A 215 31.67 47.21 -27.96
C ASP A 215 31.99 45.75 -28.33
N GLY A 216 31.23 44.79 -27.79
CA GLY A 216 31.30 43.38 -28.12
C GLY A 216 32.53 42.67 -27.52
N GLU A 217 33.21 43.30 -26.54
CA GLU A 217 34.31 42.72 -25.78
C GLU A 217 33.90 42.63 -24.30
N LEU A 218 34.02 41.45 -23.68
CA LEU A 218 33.84 41.30 -22.22
C LEU A 218 35.00 41.94 -21.45
N ASP A 219 34.75 42.31 -20.19
CA ASP A 219 35.63 43.02 -19.25
C ASP A 219 35.88 44.50 -19.62
N THR A 220 34.90 45.15 -20.25
CA THR A 220 34.93 46.57 -20.64
C THR A 220 33.93 47.40 -19.82
N ASP A 221 33.95 48.72 -20.00
CA ASP A 221 33.15 49.65 -19.18
C ASP A 221 31.63 49.55 -19.46
N ASP A 222 31.21 48.88 -20.56
CA ASP A 222 29.82 48.74 -20.99
C ASP A 222 29.23 47.33 -20.87
N ASP A 223 29.94 46.43 -20.18
CA ASP A 223 29.44 45.12 -19.82
C ASP A 223 28.10 45.18 -19.06
N ARG A 224 27.22 44.23 -19.35
CA ARG A 224 25.88 44.12 -18.78
C ARG A 224 25.71 42.78 -18.07
N THR A 225 24.80 42.77 -17.11
CA THR A 225 24.32 41.56 -16.44
C THR A 225 22.81 41.50 -16.54
N PHE A 226 22.27 40.30 -16.65
CA PHE A 226 20.83 40.04 -16.50
C PHE A 226 20.40 40.30 -15.06
N GLU A 227 19.43 41.18 -14.87
CA GLU A 227 18.87 41.53 -13.56
C GLU A 227 17.73 40.59 -13.14
N ASP A 228 17.01 40.00 -14.11
CA ASP A 228 15.96 39.01 -13.93
C ASP A 228 15.88 38.00 -15.09
N ILE A 229 15.09 36.94 -14.93
CA ILE A 229 14.91 35.87 -15.95
C ILE A 229 14.13 36.39 -17.16
N GLU A 230 13.26 37.39 -16.99
CA GLU A 230 12.46 37.97 -18.07
C GLU A 230 13.37 38.68 -19.08
N GLU A 231 14.42 39.37 -18.60
CA GLU A 231 15.46 39.99 -19.44
C GLU A 231 16.30 38.96 -20.22
N LEU A 232 16.53 37.77 -19.65
CA LEU A 232 17.24 36.67 -20.30
C LEU A 232 16.37 35.99 -21.37
N ASP A 233 15.08 35.80 -21.09
CA ASP A 233 14.10 35.22 -22.03
C ASP A 233 13.76 36.16 -23.20
N ASP A 234 13.83 37.48 -22.99
CA ASP A 234 13.59 38.51 -24.01
C ASP A 234 14.64 38.54 -25.15
N ILE A 235 15.75 37.80 -25.02
CA ILE A 235 16.74 37.64 -26.09
C ILE A 235 16.19 36.69 -27.16
N ASP A 236 15.88 37.22 -28.35
CA ASP A 236 15.37 36.47 -29.50
C ASP A 236 16.29 35.28 -29.88
N GLY A 237 15.91 34.07 -29.46
CA GLY A 237 16.67 32.83 -29.65
C GLY A 237 17.05 32.09 -28.36
N ILE A 238 17.00 32.76 -27.21
CA ILE A 238 16.89 32.15 -25.88
C ILE A 238 15.41 31.83 -25.65
N GLY A 239 15.14 30.74 -24.95
CA GLY A 239 13.78 30.31 -24.65
C GLY A 239 13.80 29.25 -23.57
N GLU A 240 12.61 28.84 -23.13
CA GLU A 240 12.36 28.00 -21.95
C GLU A 240 13.32 26.82 -21.77
N VAL A 241 13.65 26.08 -22.84
CA VAL A 241 14.61 24.96 -22.78
C VAL A 241 16.01 25.39 -22.34
N THR A 242 16.51 26.52 -22.84
CA THR A 242 17.85 27.02 -22.47
C THR A 242 17.87 27.62 -21.07
N ILE A 243 16.75 28.16 -20.61
CA ILE A 243 16.59 28.60 -19.22
C ILE A 243 16.55 27.38 -18.28
N ALA A 244 15.85 26.32 -18.66
CA ALA A 244 15.84 25.06 -17.93
C ALA A 244 17.24 24.39 -17.87
N ASP A 245 18.02 24.42 -18.96
CA ASP A 245 19.39 23.91 -18.97
C ASP A 245 20.31 24.69 -18.01
N LEU A 246 20.18 26.02 -17.97
CA LEU A 246 20.90 26.89 -17.04
C LEU A 246 20.51 26.61 -15.58
N GLN A 247 19.22 26.39 -15.33
CA GLN A 247 18.67 26.08 -14.01
C GLN A 247 19.13 24.70 -13.53
N ALA A 248 18.96 23.67 -14.35
CA ALA A 248 19.40 22.31 -14.04
C ALA A 248 20.90 22.25 -13.78
N TYR A 249 21.70 23.00 -14.55
CA TYR A 249 23.11 23.12 -14.24
C TYR A 249 23.36 23.85 -12.92
N ALA A 250 22.68 24.97 -12.66
CA ALA A 250 22.78 25.69 -11.39
C ALA A 250 22.47 24.76 -10.19
N ASP A 251 21.43 23.95 -10.31
CA ASP A 251 21.00 22.99 -9.28
C ASP A 251 21.99 21.84 -9.12
N SER A 252 22.55 21.33 -10.23
CA SER A 252 23.59 20.28 -10.20
C SER A 252 24.89 20.69 -9.51
N GLN A 253 25.13 22.00 -9.36
CA GLN A 253 26.33 22.53 -8.72
C GLN A 253 26.16 22.75 -7.20
N GLY A 254 25.00 22.42 -6.62
CA GLY A 254 24.72 22.54 -5.18
C GLY A 254 24.83 23.99 -4.67
N ASP A 255 25.38 24.16 -3.46
CA ASP A 255 25.51 25.43 -2.70
C ASP A 255 26.33 26.56 -3.38
N ARG A 256 26.77 26.36 -4.62
CA ARG A 256 27.60 27.32 -5.37
C ARG A 256 26.92 28.67 -5.61
N PHE A 257 25.59 28.82 -5.40
CA PHE A 257 24.86 30.04 -5.79
C PHE A 257 23.91 30.70 -4.75
N ALA A 258 23.59 30.12 -3.58
CA ALA A 258 23.03 30.80 -2.37
C ALA A 258 22.59 29.77 -1.29
N PRO A 259 22.57 30.12 0.03
CA PRO A 259 21.92 29.28 1.03
C PRO A 259 20.42 29.15 0.70
N PRO A 260 19.83 27.96 0.85
CA PRO A 260 18.41 27.77 0.60
C PRO A 260 17.58 28.59 1.59
N ASP A 261 16.73 29.47 1.07
CA ASP A 261 15.63 30.11 1.79
C ASP A 261 14.34 29.47 1.27
N TRP A 262 13.33 29.32 2.13
CA TRP A 262 12.08 28.63 1.81
C TRP A 262 10.88 29.53 2.11
N ASN A 263 9.70 29.17 1.62
CA ASN A 263 8.47 29.68 2.22
C ASN A 263 8.22 29.04 3.59
N THR A 264 7.25 29.55 4.34
CA THR A 264 6.63 28.78 5.44
C THR A 264 5.35 28.08 5.00
N VAL A 265 4.98 27.01 5.69
CA VAL A 265 3.71 26.29 5.50
C VAL A 265 2.67 26.72 6.54
N ASP A 266 1.42 26.86 6.10
CA ASP A 266 0.27 27.05 6.98
C ASP A 266 -0.50 25.72 7.13
N CYS A 267 -0.38 25.10 8.30
CA CYS A 267 -1.05 23.85 8.64
C CYS A 267 -2.58 23.96 8.65
N THR A 268 -3.13 25.16 8.78
CA THR A 268 -4.58 25.40 8.68
C THR A 268 -5.06 25.42 7.24
N GLU A 269 -4.16 25.65 6.27
CA GLU A 269 -4.43 25.60 4.83
C GLU A 269 -4.14 24.22 4.24
N VAL A 270 -2.98 23.62 4.54
CA VAL A 270 -2.58 22.32 3.98
C VAL A 270 -3.12 21.12 4.74
N GLY A 271 -3.51 21.31 6.00
CA GLY A 271 -3.90 20.21 6.89
C GLY A 271 -5.40 19.94 6.89
N THR A 272 -5.75 18.67 6.65
CA THR A 272 -7.10 18.13 6.81
C THR A 272 -7.49 18.12 8.29
N PRO A 273 -8.66 18.67 8.66
CA PRO A 273 -9.20 18.60 10.01
C PRO A 273 -9.35 17.18 10.55
N ILE A 274 -8.86 16.93 11.76
CA ILE A 274 -9.18 15.70 12.50
C ILE A 274 -10.49 15.93 13.28
N PRO A 275 -11.51 15.06 13.13
CA PRO A 275 -12.80 15.22 13.76
C PRO A 275 -12.75 15.04 15.29
N SER A 276 -13.59 15.77 16.01
CA SER A 276 -13.85 15.51 17.42
C SER A 276 -15.33 15.69 17.74
N THR A 277 -15.98 14.57 18.05
CA THR A 277 -17.43 14.53 18.26
C THR A 277 -17.78 14.01 19.64
N VAL A 278 -18.99 14.37 20.09
CA VAL A 278 -19.65 13.78 21.24
C VAL A 278 -21.00 13.27 20.75
N ASP A 279 -21.18 11.95 20.77
CA ASP A 279 -22.33 11.25 20.20
C ASP A 279 -22.62 11.69 18.75
N GLY A 280 -21.57 11.78 17.93
CA GLY A 280 -21.62 12.21 16.53
C GLY A 280 -21.75 13.72 16.30
N VAL A 281 -21.81 14.53 17.36
CA VAL A 281 -21.95 15.99 17.25
C VAL A 281 -20.57 16.68 17.37
N PRO A 282 -20.12 17.43 16.34
CA PRO A 282 -18.86 18.18 16.39
C PRO A 282 -18.78 19.17 17.55
N GLN A 283 -17.62 19.27 18.20
CA GLN A 283 -17.41 20.18 19.33
C GLN A 283 -16.50 21.36 18.97
N ASP A 284 -16.93 22.60 19.23
CA ASP A 284 -16.13 23.81 18.94
C ASP A 284 -15.08 24.13 20.03
N LYS A 285 -15.01 23.30 21.07
CA LYS A 285 -14.22 23.50 22.29
C LYS A 285 -13.72 22.17 22.83
N TRP A 286 -12.75 22.27 23.73
CA TRP A 286 -12.30 21.17 24.56
C TRP A 286 -13.44 20.60 25.39
N VAL A 287 -13.54 19.27 25.42
CA VAL A 287 -14.52 18.51 26.20
C VAL A 287 -13.81 17.48 27.08
N ASP A 288 -14.48 17.00 28.12
CA ASP A 288 -13.92 16.01 29.04
C ASP A 288 -13.99 14.58 28.46
N GLU A 289 -14.99 14.30 27.62
CA GLU A 289 -15.23 13.03 26.94
C GLU A 289 -15.55 13.29 25.46
N CYS A 290 -15.11 12.40 24.56
CA CYS A 290 -15.39 12.44 23.12
C CYS A 290 -15.38 11.03 22.53
N ASP A 291 -15.89 10.93 21.32
CA ASP A 291 -16.11 9.66 20.62
C ASP A 291 -14.79 8.98 20.23
N ASN A 292 -13.84 9.75 19.69
CA ASN A 292 -12.53 9.26 19.23
C ASN A 292 -11.40 10.11 19.85
N PRO A 293 -11.05 9.91 21.13
CA PRO A 293 -10.02 10.71 21.81
C PRO A 293 -8.62 10.39 21.31
N GLN A 294 -7.73 11.39 21.37
CA GLN A 294 -6.32 11.19 21.05
C GLN A 294 -5.68 10.16 22.02
N THR A 295 -5.00 9.18 21.46
CA THR A 295 -4.53 7.99 22.18
C THR A 295 -3.22 8.21 22.95
N ILE A 296 -2.39 9.17 22.55
CA ILE A 296 -1.10 9.43 23.23
C ILE A 296 -1.27 10.29 24.49
N TYR A 297 -2.05 11.39 24.42
CA TYR A 297 -2.12 12.39 25.49
C TYR A 297 -3.47 12.51 26.19
N SER A 298 -4.43 11.63 25.88
CA SER A 298 -5.66 11.48 26.64
C SER A 298 -6.51 12.76 26.71
N HIS A 299 -6.79 13.36 25.54
CA HIS A 299 -7.50 14.63 25.42
C HIS A 299 -8.53 14.64 24.29
N CYS A 300 -9.57 15.47 24.45
CA CYS A 300 -10.59 15.75 23.44
C CYS A 300 -10.52 17.22 23.01
N GLU A 301 -9.82 17.44 21.89
CA GLU A 301 -9.59 18.76 21.32
C GLU A 301 -10.82 19.27 20.53
N PRO A 302 -10.92 20.59 20.26
CA PRO A 302 -11.96 21.13 19.38
C PRO A 302 -11.90 20.51 17.98
N ASP A 303 -13.06 20.34 17.35
CA ASP A 303 -13.22 19.89 15.97
C ASP A 303 -12.92 21.02 14.99
N ALA A 304 -11.81 20.89 14.25
CA ALA A 304 -11.38 21.88 13.28
C ALA A 304 -12.35 22.08 12.10
N ARG A 305 -13.26 21.13 11.82
CA ARG A 305 -14.29 21.25 10.76
C ARG A 305 -15.33 22.32 11.08
N THR A 306 -15.48 22.67 12.35
CA THR A 306 -16.38 23.75 12.80
C THR A 306 -15.81 25.16 12.57
N GLY A 307 -14.54 25.25 12.14
CA GLY A 307 -13.76 26.49 12.13
C GLY A 307 -13.09 26.82 13.46
N ALA A 308 -13.18 25.94 14.46
CA ALA A 308 -12.41 26.03 15.70
C ALA A 308 -10.92 25.73 15.45
N ASN A 309 -10.07 26.16 16.39
CA ASN A 309 -8.66 25.77 16.39
C ASN A 309 -8.56 24.33 16.92
N GLY A 310 -8.54 23.36 16.00
CA GLY A 310 -8.45 21.93 16.29
C GLY A 310 -7.27 21.26 15.59
N PRO A 311 -7.01 19.98 15.89
CA PRO A 311 -5.92 19.22 15.30
C PRO A 311 -6.13 19.00 13.80
N ARG A 312 -5.01 18.97 13.06
CA ARG A 312 -4.97 18.84 11.60
C ARG A 312 -3.78 17.99 11.18
N VAL A 313 -3.95 17.23 10.09
CA VAL A 313 -2.89 16.43 9.49
C VAL A 313 -2.84 16.68 7.98
N ALA A 314 -1.64 16.86 7.45
CA ALA A 314 -1.38 16.99 6.03
C ALA A 314 -0.56 15.80 5.54
N HIS A 315 -0.80 15.37 4.31
CA HIS A 315 -0.01 14.37 3.60
C HIS A 315 0.40 14.91 2.24
N ALA A 316 1.61 14.56 1.81
CA ALA A 316 2.07 14.77 0.44
C ALA A 316 3.11 13.71 0.05
N ARG A 317 3.15 13.35 -1.23
CA ARG A 317 4.09 12.35 -1.79
C ARG A 317 5.00 13.04 -2.81
N ASN A 318 6.31 12.77 -2.75
CA ASN A 318 7.28 13.31 -3.73
C ASN A 318 7.52 12.34 -4.91
N GLU A 319 8.38 12.75 -5.84
CA GLU A 319 8.68 11.99 -7.07
C GLU A 319 9.44 10.68 -6.78
N GLU A 320 10.22 10.65 -5.71
CA GLU A 320 10.95 9.47 -5.22
C GLU A 320 10.02 8.43 -4.54
N GLY A 321 8.73 8.74 -4.43
CA GLY A 321 7.71 7.89 -3.81
C GLY A 321 7.72 7.94 -2.29
N THR A 322 8.37 8.93 -1.68
CA THR A 322 8.36 9.16 -0.25
C THR A 322 7.08 9.88 0.17
N HIS A 323 6.42 9.35 1.19
CA HIS A 323 5.25 9.95 1.81
C HIS A 323 5.68 10.79 3.02
N TRP A 324 5.27 12.05 3.02
CA TRP A 324 5.48 12.99 4.11
C TRP A 324 4.15 13.30 4.79
N VAL A 325 4.13 13.22 6.12
CA VAL A 325 2.94 13.48 6.95
C VAL A 325 3.29 14.53 7.99
N LEU A 326 2.58 15.66 8.01
CA LEU A 326 2.73 16.75 8.96
C LEU A 326 1.50 16.86 9.85
N LEU A 327 1.68 16.71 11.16
CA LEU A 327 0.61 16.71 12.16
C LEU A 327 0.74 17.92 13.09
N CYS A 328 -0.33 18.73 13.18
CA CYS A 328 -0.45 19.84 14.13
C CYS A 328 -1.56 19.54 15.13
N ARG A 329 -1.21 19.45 16.42
CA ARG A 329 -2.15 19.07 17.49
C ARG A 329 -1.85 19.78 18.81
N LYS A 330 -2.64 19.49 19.85
CA LYS A 330 -2.67 20.25 21.11
C LYS A 330 -2.87 21.74 20.85
N SER A 331 -3.97 22.00 20.15
CA SER A 331 -4.48 23.30 19.76
C SER A 331 -4.63 24.25 20.94
N HIS A 332 -4.17 25.49 20.77
CA HIS A 332 -4.32 26.51 21.80
C HIS A 332 -5.79 26.98 21.89
N ARG A 333 -6.31 27.07 23.12
CA ARG A 333 -7.73 27.36 23.40
C ARG A 333 -8.21 28.73 22.91
N GLU A 334 -7.32 29.73 22.88
CA GLU A 334 -7.69 31.14 22.63
C GLU A 334 -7.11 31.72 21.33
N THR A 335 -6.23 30.99 20.64
CA THR A 335 -5.45 31.54 19.50
C THR A 335 -5.47 30.56 18.34
N VAL A 336 -6.21 30.91 17.28
CA VAL A 336 -6.30 30.10 16.04
C VAL A 336 -4.93 29.96 15.38
N GLY A 337 -4.67 28.79 14.80
CA GLY A 337 -3.44 28.49 14.07
C GLY A 337 -2.24 28.26 14.99
N ARG A 338 -2.47 28.06 16.30
CA ARG A 338 -1.40 27.80 17.26
C ARG A 338 -1.51 26.42 17.89
N TYR A 339 -0.37 25.72 17.95
CA TYR A 339 -0.27 24.32 18.36
C TYR A 339 0.91 24.11 19.31
N ASN A 340 0.73 23.24 20.29
CA ASN A 340 1.81 22.87 21.23
C ASN A 340 2.64 21.69 20.73
N ASP A 341 2.15 20.95 19.74
CA ASP A 341 2.73 19.71 19.27
C ASP A 341 2.61 19.65 17.75
N MET A 342 3.75 19.73 17.07
CA MET A 342 3.89 19.63 15.61
C MET A 342 4.96 18.59 15.30
N ALA A 343 4.55 17.59 14.53
CA ALA A 343 5.34 16.41 14.20
C ALA A 343 5.34 16.21 12.69
N MET A 344 6.44 15.77 12.12
CA MET A 344 6.52 15.38 10.72
C MET A 344 7.27 14.05 10.57
N ILE A 345 6.71 13.16 9.76
CA ILE A 345 7.27 11.85 9.44
C ILE A 345 7.39 11.76 7.93
N GLY A 346 8.59 11.47 7.45
CA GLY A 346 8.83 11.05 6.06
C GLY A 346 9.06 9.54 6.05
N HIS A 347 8.43 8.82 5.13
CA HIS A 347 8.65 7.39 4.94
C HIS A 347 8.53 7.00 3.47
N ASN A 348 9.52 6.27 2.97
CA ASN A 348 9.45 5.64 1.66
C ASN A 348 9.08 4.16 1.84
N PRO A 349 7.88 3.72 1.41
CA PRO A 349 7.42 2.33 1.62
C PRO A 349 8.25 1.29 0.87
N PHE A 350 9.05 1.73 -0.11
CA PHE A 350 9.86 0.85 -0.93
C PHE A 350 11.31 0.77 -0.45
N THR A 351 11.93 1.85 0.01
CA THR A 351 13.31 1.80 0.54
C THR A 351 13.33 1.58 2.05
N GLY A 352 12.21 1.85 2.74
CA GLY A 352 12.06 1.81 4.18
C GLY A 352 12.66 3.01 4.90
N GLN A 353 13.37 3.88 4.19
CA GLN A 353 13.99 5.06 4.77
C GLN A 353 12.93 5.93 5.42
N THR A 354 13.20 6.31 6.67
CA THR A 354 12.26 7.04 7.52
C THR A 354 12.98 8.16 8.26
N CYS A 355 12.37 9.34 8.27
CA CYS A 355 12.85 10.52 8.97
C CYS A 355 11.80 11.10 9.91
N PHE A 356 12.25 11.66 11.03
CA PHE A 356 11.39 12.27 12.04
C PHE A 356 11.81 13.71 12.33
N PHE A 357 10.81 14.59 12.38
CA PHE A 357 10.97 15.97 12.88
C PHE A 357 9.88 16.24 13.90
N GLN A 358 10.24 16.77 15.05
CA GLN A 358 9.29 17.06 16.12
C GLN A 358 9.66 18.39 16.75
N ASN A 359 8.67 19.25 16.94
CA ASN A 359 8.86 20.45 17.75
C ASN A 359 8.88 20.09 19.24
N GLN A 360 9.50 20.95 20.02
CA GLN A 360 9.52 20.75 21.46
C GLN A 360 8.14 20.96 22.09
N LEU A 361 7.76 20.02 22.98
CA LEU A 361 6.53 20.13 23.75
C LEU A 361 6.68 21.02 25.00
N PRO A 362 5.78 22.00 25.23
CA PRO A 362 5.71 22.70 26.51
C PRO A 362 5.19 21.80 27.64
N ASN A 363 5.63 21.99 28.89
CA ASN A 363 5.13 21.22 30.03
C ASN A 363 3.73 21.68 30.41
N GLY A 364 2.72 20.84 30.21
CA GLY A 364 1.32 21.16 30.51
C GLY A 364 0.81 22.42 29.80
N GLU A 365 -0.36 22.91 30.22
CA GLU A 365 -0.92 24.20 29.77
C GLU A 365 -0.12 25.38 30.38
N THR A 366 1.15 25.55 30.00
CA THR A 366 1.97 26.69 30.45
C THR A 366 1.81 27.90 29.53
N HIS A 367 2.02 29.10 30.09
CA HIS A 367 1.87 30.43 29.46
C HIS A 367 2.87 30.74 28.31
N ARG A 368 3.55 29.76 27.72
CA ARG A 368 4.35 30.02 26.51
C ARG A 368 3.40 30.32 25.35
N PRO A 369 3.78 31.20 24.40
CA PRO A 369 3.09 31.24 23.12
C PRO A 369 3.30 29.87 22.45
N SER A 370 2.22 29.12 22.28
CA SER A 370 2.13 27.96 21.40
C SER A 370 2.76 28.26 20.04
N ASN A 371 3.37 27.25 19.42
CA ASN A 371 4.09 27.38 18.15
C ASN A 371 3.15 27.85 17.04
N ASP A 372 3.70 28.59 16.06
CA ASP A 372 2.93 29.12 14.93
C ASP A 372 2.70 28.05 13.88
N GLY A 373 1.52 27.40 13.89
CA GLY A 373 1.17 26.44 12.85
C GLY A 373 0.85 27.08 11.51
N MET A 374 0.74 28.41 11.44
CA MET A 374 0.51 29.14 10.19
C MET A 374 1.82 29.55 9.49
N GLN A 375 2.97 29.33 10.13
CA GLN A 375 4.28 29.75 9.65
C GLN A 375 5.35 28.70 9.98
N ILE A 376 5.12 27.47 9.54
CA ILE A 376 6.02 26.33 9.78
C ILE A 376 7.22 26.45 8.84
N PRO A 377 8.45 26.63 9.34
CA PRO A 377 9.65 26.66 8.51
C PRO A 377 10.02 25.27 8.01
N HIS A 378 10.68 25.21 6.86
CA HIS A 378 11.27 23.97 6.36
C HIS A 378 12.37 23.47 7.34
N PRO A 379 12.51 22.15 7.61
CA PRO A 379 13.47 21.64 8.60
C PRO A 379 14.94 21.98 8.32
N ALA A 380 15.30 22.18 7.05
CA ALA A 380 16.64 22.61 6.65
C ALA A 380 16.82 24.15 6.61
N ASP A 381 15.77 24.94 6.87
CA ASP A 381 15.80 26.40 6.70
C ASP A 381 16.55 27.13 7.82
N ASN A 382 17.67 27.75 7.47
CA ASN A 382 18.52 28.51 8.39
C ASN A 382 18.55 30.03 8.06
N VAL A 383 17.66 30.49 7.18
CA VAL A 383 17.61 31.88 6.73
C VAL A 383 16.31 32.53 7.21
N LYS A 384 16.43 33.54 8.07
CA LYS A 384 15.29 34.37 8.46
C LYS A 384 15.08 35.45 7.41
N SER A 385 14.05 35.30 6.59
CA SER A 385 13.72 36.20 5.48
C SER A 385 12.30 36.79 5.63
N GLU A 386 11.87 37.60 4.66
CA GLU A 386 10.46 38.03 4.62
C GLU A 386 9.52 36.86 4.27
N ALA A 387 10.02 35.85 3.55
CA ALA A 387 9.24 34.70 3.13
C ALA A 387 9.31 33.53 4.12
N SER A 388 10.43 33.42 4.84
CA SER A 388 10.60 32.58 6.02
C SER A 388 10.87 33.41 7.27
N PRO A 389 9.82 33.97 7.90
CA PRO A 389 9.98 34.77 9.12
C PRO A 389 10.43 33.95 10.34
N GLN A 390 10.40 32.62 10.25
CA GLN A 390 10.86 31.65 11.24
C GLN A 390 11.89 30.73 10.59
N MET A 391 12.90 30.27 11.32
CA MET A 391 13.89 29.29 10.86
C MET A 391 13.73 27.98 11.61
N TRP A 392 14.45 26.93 11.20
CA TRP A 392 14.42 25.62 11.83
C TRP A 392 14.58 25.69 13.36
N SER A 393 15.47 26.56 13.87
CA SER A 393 15.75 26.66 15.31
C SER A 393 14.60 27.28 16.11
N ASP A 394 13.67 27.96 15.44
CA ASP A 394 12.50 28.55 16.07
C ASP A 394 11.40 27.51 16.33
N LEU A 395 11.35 26.42 15.54
CA LEU A 395 10.32 25.38 15.64
C LEU A 395 10.87 23.98 15.95
N TRP A 396 11.79 23.48 15.14
CA TRP A 396 12.28 22.09 15.15
C TRP A 396 13.42 21.86 16.16
N GLY A 397 13.63 22.75 17.14
CA GLY A 397 14.87 22.85 17.93
C GLY A 397 15.41 21.54 18.55
N GLY A 398 16.71 21.25 18.30
CA GLY A 398 17.43 20.01 18.70
C GLY A 398 17.10 18.81 17.79
N ILE A 399 17.99 17.80 17.63
CA ILE A 399 17.62 16.58 16.88
C ILE A 399 16.72 15.79 17.82
N GLU A 400 15.48 16.24 17.98
CA GLU A 400 14.53 15.69 18.95
C GLU A 400 13.89 14.42 18.38
N GLY A 401 14.76 13.42 18.22
CA GLY A 401 14.54 12.05 18.67
C GLY A 401 15.74 11.43 19.40
N GLY A 402 16.89 12.11 19.55
CA GLY A 402 18.14 11.52 20.05
C GLY A 402 18.12 11.08 21.52
N ILE A 403 18.81 9.96 21.81
CA ILE A 403 18.82 9.29 23.13
C ILE A 403 19.47 10.14 24.24
N GLY A 404 18.78 10.24 25.38
CA GLY A 404 19.35 10.64 26.67
C GLY A 404 18.27 11.02 27.69
N PRO A 405 18.58 11.05 29.00
CA PRO A 405 17.64 11.52 30.05
C PRO A 405 17.18 12.98 29.87
N ASP A 406 17.78 13.68 28.89
CA ASP A 406 17.69 15.10 28.62
C ASP A 406 17.45 15.41 27.12
N GLY A 407 16.88 14.50 26.30
CA GLY A 407 16.63 14.73 24.86
C GLY A 407 15.20 14.40 24.39
N GLY A 408 14.38 15.43 24.15
CA GLY A 408 13.13 15.40 23.38
C GLY A 408 12.08 14.28 23.65
N ILE A 409 11.19 14.08 22.68
CA ILE A 409 10.38 12.85 22.51
C ILE A 409 11.17 11.92 21.59
N GLN A 410 11.45 10.70 22.03
CA GLN A 410 12.06 9.66 21.20
C GLN A 410 10.99 9.12 20.23
N CYS A 411 10.82 9.76 19.07
CA CYS A 411 9.82 9.38 18.05
C CYS A 411 9.92 7.90 17.68
N GLN A 412 11.14 7.40 17.51
CA GLN A 412 11.43 5.99 17.25
C GLN A 412 10.82 5.05 18.29
N GLY A 413 10.77 5.42 19.58
CA GLY A 413 10.22 4.52 20.60
C GLY A 413 8.69 4.41 20.58
N CYS A 414 8.02 5.27 19.83
CA CYS A 414 6.59 5.16 19.51
C CYS A 414 6.37 4.54 18.13
N HIS A 415 7.19 4.92 17.16
CA HIS A 415 7.21 4.47 15.77
C HIS A 415 8.34 3.44 15.59
N SER A 416 8.32 2.39 16.40
CA SER A 416 9.47 1.50 16.55
C SER A 416 9.56 0.44 15.48
N THR A 417 8.40 0.00 14.98
CA THR A 417 8.28 -1.03 13.95
C THR A 417 7.58 -0.56 12.70
N ASP A 418 6.87 0.57 12.73
CA ASP A 418 6.20 1.15 11.57
C ASP A 418 6.21 2.70 11.63
N PRO A 419 6.21 3.37 10.46
CA PRO A 419 6.30 4.82 10.36
C PRO A 419 5.02 5.53 10.79
N PHE A 420 3.85 4.96 10.51
CA PHE A 420 2.55 5.56 10.78
C PHE A 420 1.75 4.66 11.72
N ILE A 421 1.20 5.27 12.78
CA ILE A 421 0.38 4.58 13.78
C ILE A 421 -1.06 5.00 13.55
N HIS A 422 -1.90 4.05 13.17
CA HIS A 422 -3.31 4.28 12.90
C HIS A 422 -4.17 4.08 14.14
N THR A 423 -5.12 5.00 14.33
CA THR A 423 -6.12 4.98 15.40
C THR A 423 -7.40 5.64 14.88
N PRO A 424 -8.59 5.35 15.42
CA PRO A 424 -9.84 6.00 14.99
C PRO A 424 -9.77 7.54 15.03
N TRP A 425 -8.92 8.11 15.89
CA TRP A 425 -8.69 9.55 15.95
C TRP A 425 -7.98 10.08 14.69
N ILE A 426 -6.81 9.52 14.33
CA ILE A 426 -6.04 10.04 13.18
C ILE A 426 -6.68 9.65 11.84
N ASP A 427 -7.29 8.47 11.77
CA ASP A 427 -8.00 7.95 10.59
C ASP A 427 -9.30 8.72 10.31
N GLY A 428 -9.80 9.50 11.28
CA GLY A 428 -10.93 10.40 11.04
C GLY A 428 -10.61 11.56 10.10
N ALA A 429 -9.33 11.83 9.81
CA ALA A 429 -8.94 12.76 8.75
C ALA A 429 -8.93 12.03 7.40
N VAL A 430 -9.92 12.37 6.56
CA VAL A 430 -10.12 11.76 5.24
C VAL A 430 -10.01 12.80 4.13
N ASP A 431 -9.59 12.35 2.94
CA ASP A 431 -9.53 13.16 1.72
C ASP A 431 -10.93 13.33 1.07
N GLU A 432 -10.96 13.90 -0.13
CA GLU A 432 -12.21 14.12 -0.88
C GLU A 432 -12.90 12.81 -1.28
N ASP A 433 -12.13 11.74 -1.47
CA ASP A 433 -12.59 10.41 -1.84
C ASP A 433 -12.98 9.57 -0.59
N GLY A 434 -12.86 10.12 0.61
CA GLY A 434 -13.16 9.43 1.86
C GLY A 434 -12.03 8.52 2.36
N ASN A 435 -10.88 8.48 1.68
CA ASN A 435 -9.72 7.70 2.12
C ASN A 435 -8.97 8.42 3.24
N THR A 436 -8.35 7.68 4.15
CA THR A 436 -7.50 8.23 5.20
C THR A 436 -6.37 9.06 4.60
N VAL A 437 -6.14 10.26 5.15
CA VAL A 437 -5.07 11.16 4.66
C VAL A 437 -3.68 10.60 4.99
N VAL A 438 -3.55 9.89 6.11
CA VAL A 438 -2.30 9.24 6.49
C VAL A 438 -2.20 7.91 5.74
N PRO A 439 -1.10 7.63 5.00
CA PRO A 439 -0.99 6.40 4.22
C PRO A 439 -1.18 5.15 5.08
N LYS A 440 -2.13 4.30 4.67
CA LYS A 440 -2.59 3.13 5.42
C LYS A 440 -2.49 1.84 4.61
N MET A 441 -2.07 0.77 5.29
CA MET A 441 -1.99 -0.59 4.74
C MET A 441 -3.34 -1.05 4.20
N GLY A 442 -3.36 -1.64 3.01
CA GLY A 442 -4.59 -2.10 2.33
C GLY A 442 -5.42 -0.99 1.70
N GLU A 443 -5.19 0.24 2.13
CA GLU A 443 -5.91 1.40 1.63
C GLU A 443 -5.15 2.10 0.48
N HIS A 444 -3.85 2.32 0.65
CA HIS A 444 -3.02 3.01 -0.32
C HIS A 444 -2.26 2.00 -1.20
N PRO A 445 -2.11 2.24 -2.51
CA PRO A 445 -1.53 1.27 -3.45
C PRO A 445 -0.08 0.89 -3.14
N ASP A 446 0.66 1.78 -2.47
CA ASP A 446 2.06 1.59 -2.11
C ASP A 446 2.24 0.97 -0.70
N PHE A 447 1.14 0.76 0.04
CA PHE A 447 1.09 0.14 1.37
C PHE A 447 0.28 -1.16 1.28
N VAL A 448 0.91 -2.21 0.75
CA VAL A 448 0.25 -3.48 0.43
C VAL A 448 0.16 -4.39 1.66
N GLU A 449 -1.03 -4.90 1.97
CA GLU A 449 -1.23 -5.86 3.07
C GLU A 449 -0.33 -7.10 2.98
N GLY A 450 0.16 -7.55 4.13
CA GLY A 450 1.09 -8.67 4.23
C GLY A 450 2.49 -8.38 3.69
N TYR A 451 2.75 -7.26 3.00
CA TYR A 451 4.02 -7.04 2.28
C TYR A 451 5.26 -6.95 3.19
N ASN A 452 5.11 -6.83 4.52
CA ASN A 452 6.20 -6.67 5.50
C ASN A 452 7.29 -5.70 4.98
N GLY A 453 6.85 -4.50 4.59
CA GLY A 453 7.68 -3.51 3.90
C GLY A 453 8.90 -3.08 4.72
N PRO A 454 9.96 -2.59 4.08
CA PRO A 454 11.17 -2.19 4.78
C PRO A 454 10.94 -1.01 5.74
N TYR A 455 11.74 -0.94 6.79
CA TYR A 455 11.75 0.12 7.78
C TYR A 455 13.14 0.33 8.35
N LYS A 456 13.72 1.48 8.01
CA LYS A 456 15.05 1.89 8.44
C LYS A 456 15.06 3.38 8.73
N LEU A 457 15.61 3.76 9.86
CA LEU A 457 15.80 5.17 10.18
C LEU A 457 17.04 5.73 9.49
N VAL A 458 16.90 6.90 8.88
CA VAL A 458 18.05 7.67 8.37
C VAL A 458 18.93 8.03 9.57
N ASP A 459 20.23 7.77 9.43
CA ASP A 459 21.26 8.15 10.41
C ASP A 459 21.05 7.59 11.85
N ALA A 460 20.42 6.41 11.96
CA ALA A 460 20.04 5.81 13.25
C ALA A 460 21.18 5.76 14.29
N GLU A 461 22.39 5.36 13.90
CA GLU A 461 23.52 5.14 14.80
C GLU A 461 24.02 6.44 15.46
N ASP A 462 24.17 7.51 14.68
CA ASP A 462 24.56 8.84 15.17
C ASP A 462 23.48 9.48 16.05
N GLN A 463 22.20 9.19 15.74
CA GLN A 463 21.07 9.58 16.59
C GLN A 463 20.91 8.69 17.84
N GLY A 464 21.67 7.60 17.92
CA GLY A 464 21.61 6.60 18.97
C GLY A 464 20.33 5.76 18.94
N TRP A 465 19.57 5.76 17.85
CA TRP A 465 18.35 4.98 17.73
C TRP A 465 18.64 3.49 17.57
N GLU A 466 17.85 2.67 18.26
CA GLU A 466 17.91 1.21 18.16
C GLU A 466 16.52 0.68 17.86
N GLU A 467 16.38 0.03 16.70
CA GLU A 467 15.13 -0.50 16.21
C GLU A 467 14.89 -1.90 16.82
N PRO A 468 13.76 -2.13 17.50
CA PRO A 468 13.52 -3.39 18.16
C PRO A 468 13.20 -4.51 17.17
N ARG A 469 13.34 -5.75 17.63
CA ARG A 469 12.83 -6.92 16.92
C ARG A 469 11.31 -6.95 16.89
N HIS A 470 10.74 -7.53 15.85
CA HIS A 470 9.30 -7.67 15.67
C HIS A 470 8.86 -9.14 15.64
N LEU A 471 7.62 -9.39 16.05
CA LEU A 471 7.04 -10.74 16.14
C LEU A 471 6.51 -11.18 14.77
N VAL A 472 6.92 -12.38 14.33
CA VAL A 472 6.55 -12.95 13.02
C VAL A 472 5.84 -14.32 13.13
N SER A 473 5.62 -14.84 14.34
CA SER A 473 4.92 -16.11 14.57
C SER A 473 3.56 -16.18 13.86
N GLU A 474 3.22 -17.34 13.30
CA GLU A 474 1.94 -17.59 12.62
C GLU A 474 0.74 -17.35 13.55
N GLU A 475 0.86 -17.67 14.84
CA GLU A 475 -0.18 -17.43 15.85
C GLU A 475 -0.47 -15.93 16.09
N ALA A 476 0.45 -15.03 15.70
CA ALA A 476 0.26 -13.58 15.77
C ALA A 476 -0.27 -12.96 14.47
N SER A 477 -0.36 -13.75 13.39
CA SER A 477 -0.59 -13.26 12.01
C SER A 477 -1.90 -12.50 11.80
N ALA A 478 -2.94 -12.78 12.59
CA ALA A 478 -4.18 -12.02 12.57
C ALA A 478 -3.93 -10.52 12.83
N CYS A 479 -2.99 -10.18 13.71
CA CYS A 479 -2.56 -8.80 13.96
C CYS A 479 -1.38 -8.38 13.07
N THR A 480 -0.38 -9.26 12.89
CA THR A 480 0.90 -8.88 12.25
C THR A 480 0.85 -8.86 10.72
N SER A 481 -0.24 -9.30 10.11
CA SER A 481 -0.50 -9.15 8.67
C SER A 481 -0.69 -7.70 8.22
N CYS A 482 -1.17 -6.84 9.12
CA CYS A 482 -1.46 -5.44 8.83
C CYS A 482 -0.49 -4.46 9.50
N HIS A 483 0.00 -4.76 10.70
CA HIS A 483 0.90 -3.89 11.46
C HIS A 483 1.95 -4.70 12.23
N ARG A 484 3.22 -4.29 12.19
CA ARG A 484 4.29 -5.00 12.91
C ARG A 484 4.21 -4.71 14.40
N ILE A 485 4.40 -5.73 15.21
CA ILE A 485 4.43 -5.61 16.67
C ILE A 485 5.85 -5.79 17.18
N GLY A 486 6.42 -4.72 17.73
CA GLY A 486 7.76 -4.71 18.30
C GLY A 486 7.83 -5.12 19.77
N MET A 487 9.02 -5.57 20.17
CA MET A 487 9.35 -5.85 21.57
C MET A 487 9.69 -4.54 22.33
N ASP A 488 8.71 -3.65 22.45
CA ASP A 488 8.89 -2.26 22.89
C ASP A 488 7.64 -1.69 23.59
N GLN A 489 7.37 -0.39 23.46
CA GLN A 489 6.18 0.31 23.94
C GLN A 489 4.84 -0.39 23.66
N TRP A 490 4.71 -1.09 22.54
CA TRP A 490 3.48 -1.81 22.15
C TRP A 490 3.16 -2.97 23.10
N THR A 491 4.19 -3.69 23.53
CA THR A 491 4.08 -4.97 24.24
C THR A 491 4.66 -4.94 25.66
N SER A 492 5.35 -3.86 26.05
CA SER A 492 6.11 -3.81 27.30
C SER A 492 5.21 -3.88 28.54
N PRO A 493 5.44 -4.86 29.43
CA PRO A 493 4.66 -5.01 30.66
C PRO A 493 4.88 -3.83 31.62
N SER A 494 3.89 -3.56 32.47
CA SER A 494 3.90 -2.46 33.46
C SER A 494 5.10 -2.46 34.43
N THR A 495 5.85 -3.57 34.49
CA THR A 495 7.02 -3.78 35.34
C THR A 495 8.33 -3.33 34.70
N ASN A 496 8.38 -3.13 33.38
CA ASN A 496 9.51 -2.57 32.66
C ASN A 496 9.48 -1.04 32.67
N SER A 497 10.64 -0.39 32.59
CA SER A 497 10.74 1.07 32.49
C SER A 497 11.74 1.43 31.40
N SER A 498 11.64 2.65 30.86
CA SER A 498 12.57 3.20 29.86
C SER A 498 14.05 3.16 30.30
N ARG A 499 14.33 2.94 31.59
CA ARG A 499 15.69 2.84 32.16
C ARG A 499 16.28 1.43 32.18
N ASN A 500 15.45 0.38 32.01
CA ASN A 500 15.85 -1.00 32.26
C ASN A 500 15.50 -1.96 31.10
N ASN A 501 15.00 -1.47 29.95
CA ASN A 501 14.76 -2.32 28.79
C ASN A 501 16.11 -2.69 28.13
N PRO A 502 16.55 -3.96 28.15
CA PRO A 502 17.84 -4.35 27.58
C PRO A 502 17.92 -4.21 26.06
N ASP A 503 16.78 -4.12 25.37
CA ASP A 503 16.68 -4.06 23.90
C ASP A 503 16.36 -2.64 23.36
N GLY A 504 16.48 -1.59 24.18
CA GLY A 504 16.29 -0.20 23.73
C GLY A 504 14.84 0.22 23.47
N GLY A 505 14.63 1.30 22.72
CA GLY A 505 13.38 1.58 21.98
C GLY A 505 12.08 1.91 22.74
N CYS A 506 12.07 2.26 24.03
CA CYS A 506 10.81 2.46 24.76
C CYS A 506 10.74 3.70 25.65
N VAL A 507 9.80 4.60 25.34
CA VAL A 507 9.66 5.93 25.98
C VAL A 507 8.76 5.91 27.23
N PHE A 508 7.64 5.17 27.19
CA PHE A 508 6.62 5.10 28.24
C PHE A 508 6.45 3.69 28.84
N CYS A 509 7.47 2.84 28.73
CA CYS A 509 7.51 1.51 29.37
C CYS A 509 7.08 1.60 30.84
N GLY A 510 6.12 0.76 31.23
CA GLY A 510 5.59 0.73 32.59
C GLY A 510 4.30 1.52 32.80
N GLN A 511 3.86 2.33 31.82
CA GLN A 511 2.66 3.17 31.95
C GLN A 511 1.44 2.67 31.17
N ALA A 512 1.62 1.87 30.11
CA ALA A 512 0.60 1.06 29.43
C ALA A 512 1.27 0.33 28.24
N PRO A 513 1.18 -1.01 28.09
CA PRO A 513 1.33 -1.57 26.75
C PRO A 513 0.15 -1.07 25.91
N TRP A 514 0.41 -0.57 24.70
CA TRP A 514 -0.67 -0.08 23.84
C TRP A 514 -1.66 -1.18 23.48
N LEU A 515 -1.22 -2.44 23.52
CA LEU A 515 -2.07 -3.62 23.45
C LEU A 515 -3.28 -3.58 24.41
N ASP A 516 -3.14 -2.98 25.60
CA ASP A 516 -4.26 -2.87 26.56
C ASP A 516 -5.32 -1.85 26.12
N ARG A 517 -4.92 -0.82 25.36
CA ARG A 517 -5.87 0.14 24.78
C ARG A 517 -6.63 -0.48 23.62
N LEU A 518 -5.95 -1.32 22.84
CA LEU A 518 -6.53 -2.06 21.73
C LEU A 518 -7.66 -3.00 22.14
N GLU A 519 -7.70 -3.48 23.39
CA GLU A 519 -8.80 -4.31 23.93
C GLU A 519 -9.66 -3.63 24.99
N GLY A 520 -9.57 -2.30 25.14
CA GLY A 520 -10.36 -1.55 26.11
C GLY A 520 -10.02 -1.81 27.58
N ALA A 521 -8.89 -2.45 27.87
CA ALA A 521 -8.45 -2.74 29.24
C ALA A 521 -7.78 -1.54 29.94
N ASP A 522 -7.41 -0.49 29.20
CA ASP A 522 -6.85 0.75 29.76
C ASP A 522 -7.94 1.67 30.36
N THR A 523 -8.23 1.45 31.65
CA THR A 523 -9.19 2.25 32.43
C THR A 523 -8.92 3.77 32.44
N ARG A 524 -7.70 4.25 32.12
CA ARG A 524 -7.45 5.70 32.02
C ARG A 524 -8.00 6.26 30.71
N TRP A 525 -7.86 5.49 29.64
CA TRP A 525 -8.38 5.87 28.33
C TRP A 525 -9.90 5.77 28.29
N GLU A 526 -10.48 4.72 28.91
CA GLU A 526 -11.93 4.54 29.02
C GLU A 526 -12.65 5.77 29.60
N THR A 527 -12.02 6.53 30.50
CA THR A 527 -12.62 7.75 31.09
C THR A 527 -12.76 8.94 30.14
N LEU A 528 -12.23 8.85 28.92
CA LEU A 528 -12.28 9.90 27.90
C LEU A 528 -13.28 9.58 26.81
N LEU A 529 -13.77 8.35 26.75
CA LEU A 529 -14.76 7.92 25.78
C LEU A 529 -16.15 8.35 26.25
N THR A 530 -16.97 8.78 25.30
CA THR A 530 -18.41 8.86 25.50
C THR A 530 -18.97 7.47 25.84
N GLU A 531 -20.08 7.41 26.57
CA GLU A 531 -20.73 6.13 26.90
C GLU A 531 -21.12 5.33 25.64
N SER A 532 -21.43 6.01 24.52
CA SER A 532 -21.71 5.36 23.24
C SER A 532 -20.48 4.68 22.65
N HIS A 533 -19.30 5.31 22.74
CA HIS A 533 -18.04 4.79 22.19
C HIS A 533 -17.29 3.85 23.16
N LYS A 534 -17.90 3.50 24.29
CA LYS A 534 -17.51 2.37 25.15
C LYS A 534 -18.14 1.04 24.70
N ALA A 535 -19.00 1.06 23.70
CA ALA A 535 -19.59 -0.15 23.15
C ALA A 535 -18.54 -0.97 22.37
N PHE A 536 -18.77 -2.28 22.28
CA PHE A 536 -17.83 -3.24 21.71
C PHE A 536 -17.36 -2.83 20.31
N GLU A 537 -18.27 -2.34 19.47
CA GLU A 537 -18.01 -1.89 18.10
C GLU A 537 -17.05 -0.69 17.98
N PHE A 538 -16.74 0.03 19.07
CA PHE A 538 -15.87 1.22 19.08
C PHE A 538 -14.62 1.08 19.95
N VAL A 539 -14.60 0.13 20.89
CA VAL A 539 -13.55 -0.01 21.90
C VAL A 539 -12.29 -0.70 21.37
N TYR A 540 -12.41 -1.53 20.34
CA TYR A 540 -11.28 -2.30 19.79
C TYR A 540 -10.74 -1.62 18.53
N TRP A 541 -9.49 -1.15 18.54
CA TRP A 541 -8.83 -0.56 17.35
C TRP A 541 -8.26 -1.65 16.43
N MET A 542 -9.08 -2.66 16.12
CA MET A 542 -8.71 -3.78 15.27
C MET A 542 -8.94 -3.41 13.80
N PRO A 543 -8.25 -4.07 12.85
CA PRO A 543 -8.37 -3.75 11.43
C PRO A 543 -9.84 -3.82 10.99
N PRO A 544 -10.20 -3.24 9.82
CA PRO A 544 -11.54 -3.32 9.25
C PRO A 544 -12.04 -4.77 9.34
N ASN A 545 -11.28 -5.69 8.74
CA ASN A 545 -10.38 -6.70 9.32
C ASN A 545 -10.89 -7.70 10.43
N ALA A 546 -11.61 -7.22 11.44
CA ALA A 546 -11.99 -8.02 12.61
C ALA A 546 -13.47 -8.42 12.62
N HIS A 547 -14.18 -8.25 11.51
CA HIS A 547 -15.63 -8.36 11.40
C HIS A 547 -16.21 -9.77 11.66
N ASP A 548 -15.38 -10.80 11.84
CA ASP A 548 -15.81 -12.09 12.40
C ASP A 548 -16.16 -12.00 13.90
N VAL A 549 -15.75 -10.93 14.57
CA VAL A 549 -16.08 -10.63 15.96
C VAL A 549 -17.09 -9.50 16.04
N LEU A 550 -18.36 -9.86 16.11
CA LEU A 550 -19.46 -8.90 16.05
C LEU A 550 -19.90 -8.37 17.41
N ASN A 551 -19.45 -9.02 18.47
CA ASN A 551 -19.82 -8.68 19.83
C ASN A 551 -18.81 -9.27 20.82
N GLU A 552 -18.93 -8.82 22.07
CA GLU A 552 -18.08 -9.23 23.18
C GLU A 552 -18.07 -10.75 23.44
N GLU A 553 -19.15 -11.47 23.11
CA GLU A 553 -19.22 -12.92 23.31
C GLU A 553 -18.32 -13.68 22.34
N LEU A 554 -18.27 -13.25 21.07
CA LEU A 554 -17.43 -13.87 20.04
C LEU A 554 -15.95 -13.52 20.20
N TRP A 555 -15.65 -12.43 20.91
CA TRP A 555 -14.27 -11.94 21.06
C TRP A 555 -13.37 -12.95 21.74
N ALA A 556 -13.85 -13.61 22.79
CA ALA A 556 -13.05 -14.53 23.59
C ALA A 556 -12.45 -15.69 22.78
N ASP A 557 -13.15 -16.16 21.74
CA ASP A 557 -12.76 -17.31 20.92
C ASP A 557 -12.20 -16.92 19.54
N SER A 558 -12.11 -15.62 19.25
CA SER A 558 -11.65 -15.08 17.97
C SER A 558 -10.15 -15.29 17.72
N GLU A 559 -9.75 -15.34 16.44
CA GLU A 559 -8.33 -15.40 16.05
C GLU A 559 -7.56 -14.14 16.49
N TYR A 560 -8.22 -12.98 16.50
CA TYR A 560 -7.64 -11.72 17.01
C TYR A 560 -7.34 -11.79 18.50
N LYS A 561 -8.26 -12.29 19.31
CA LYS A 561 -8.02 -12.43 20.74
C LYS A 561 -6.94 -13.47 21.03
N LYS A 562 -6.91 -14.59 20.30
CA LYS A 562 -5.84 -15.58 20.39
C LYS A 562 -4.48 -14.98 20.02
N ALA A 563 -4.42 -14.20 18.94
CA ALA A 563 -3.22 -13.50 18.52
C ALA A 563 -2.76 -12.48 19.57
N MET A 564 -3.67 -11.68 20.14
CA MET A 564 -3.34 -10.75 21.22
C MET A 564 -2.83 -11.45 22.48
N ASP A 565 -3.46 -12.55 22.88
CA ASP A 565 -3.01 -13.37 24.02
C ASP A 565 -1.63 -13.97 23.76
N PHE A 566 -1.40 -14.42 22.53
CA PHE A 566 -0.12 -14.95 22.09
C PHE A 566 0.97 -13.86 22.06
N ILE A 567 0.68 -12.68 21.50
CA ILE A 567 1.57 -11.50 21.53
C ILE A 567 1.93 -11.16 22.97
N ARG A 568 0.94 -11.14 23.87
CA ARG A 568 1.13 -10.87 25.30
C ARG A 568 2.00 -11.95 25.95
N HIS A 569 1.76 -13.22 25.65
CA HIS A 569 2.59 -14.33 26.11
C HIS A 569 4.04 -14.19 25.65
N CYS A 570 4.26 -13.86 24.38
CA CYS A 570 5.59 -13.66 23.81
C CYS A 570 6.29 -12.42 24.36
N ALA A 571 5.55 -11.35 24.66
CA ALA A 571 6.08 -10.17 25.33
C ALA A 571 6.57 -10.50 26.76
N GLU A 572 5.84 -11.34 27.48
CA GLU A 572 6.21 -11.79 28.82
C GLU A 572 7.32 -12.86 28.80
N ASN A 573 7.40 -13.65 27.72
CA ASN A 573 8.27 -14.82 27.58
C ASN A 573 9.00 -14.83 26.22
N PRO A 574 9.85 -13.83 25.90
CA PRO A 574 10.44 -13.67 24.56
C PRO A 574 11.40 -14.79 24.15
N GLY A 575 11.81 -15.66 25.09
CA GLY A 575 12.65 -16.84 24.82
C GLY A 575 11.88 -18.16 24.69
N ASP A 576 10.53 -18.13 24.69
CA ASP A 576 9.71 -19.29 24.39
C ASP A 576 9.93 -19.72 22.93
N GLY A 577 9.98 -21.03 22.67
CA GLY A 577 10.26 -21.57 21.34
C GLY A 577 9.14 -21.35 20.32
N ALA A 578 7.93 -20.97 20.74
CA ALA A 578 6.86 -20.57 19.84
C ALA A 578 6.97 -19.09 19.39
N CYS A 579 7.73 -18.27 20.12
CA CYS A 579 7.83 -16.83 19.87
C CYS A 579 8.97 -16.51 18.92
N GLU A 580 8.64 -16.21 17.68
CA GLU A 580 9.60 -15.94 16.61
C GLU A 580 9.77 -14.42 16.46
N TRP A 581 10.94 -13.94 16.89
CA TRP A 581 11.31 -12.52 16.85
C TRP A 581 12.45 -12.29 15.86
N GLU A 582 12.21 -11.46 14.85
CA GLU A 582 13.16 -11.12 13.78
C GLU A 582 13.58 -9.65 13.84
N ASP A 583 14.72 -9.32 13.21
CA ASP A 583 15.10 -7.92 12.99
C ASP A 583 14.18 -7.29 11.93
N LEU A 584 13.92 -5.98 12.02
CA LEU A 584 13.08 -5.30 11.02
C LEU A 584 13.74 -5.34 9.63
N PRO A 585 12.98 -5.60 8.55
CA PRO A 585 13.50 -5.58 7.20
C PRO A 585 14.02 -4.18 6.87
N LYS A 586 15.29 -4.05 6.49
CA LYS A 586 15.94 -2.74 6.22
C LYS A 586 15.93 -2.35 4.75
N GLN A 587 15.60 -3.28 3.87
CA GLN A 587 15.56 -3.09 2.42
C GLN A 587 14.38 -3.86 1.83
N PRO A 588 13.85 -3.43 0.68
CA PRO A 588 12.74 -4.15 0.06
C PRO A 588 13.15 -5.59 -0.26
N GLY A 589 12.36 -6.54 0.23
CA GLY A 589 12.64 -7.96 0.09
C GLY A 589 13.78 -8.48 0.97
N ASP A 590 14.14 -7.82 2.07
CA ASP A 590 15.17 -8.27 3.04
C ASP A 590 14.89 -9.72 3.52
N PRO A 591 15.86 -10.65 3.40
CA PRO A 591 17.23 -10.51 2.88
C PRO A 591 17.36 -10.19 1.39
N THR A 592 18.28 -9.27 1.09
CA THR A 592 18.64 -8.77 -0.25
C THR A 592 19.10 -9.84 -1.24
N GLU A 593 19.42 -11.02 -0.73
CA GLU A 593 19.61 -12.25 -1.48
C GLU A 593 18.87 -13.39 -0.79
N LEU A 594 18.26 -14.28 -1.58
CA LEU A 594 17.66 -15.49 -1.01
C LEU A 594 18.75 -16.35 -0.36
N PRO A 595 18.54 -16.82 0.88
CA PRO A 595 19.55 -17.59 1.60
C PRO A 595 19.85 -18.91 0.89
N GLU A 596 21.11 -19.35 0.95
CA GLU A 596 21.48 -20.69 0.47
C GLU A 596 20.78 -21.77 1.29
N VAL A 597 20.24 -22.77 0.60
CA VAL A 597 19.49 -23.89 1.18
C VAL A 597 20.35 -25.15 1.12
N GLU A 598 20.85 -25.62 2.27
CA GLU A 598 21.62 -26.87 2.36
C GLU A 598 20.74 -28.13 2.29
N LEU A 599 19.46 -28.02 2.64
CA LEU A 599 18.50 -29.14 2.58
C LEU A 599 18.43 -29.72 1.15
N SER A 600 18.32 -31.04 1.04
CA SER A 600 18.15 -31.74 -0.23
C SER A 600 17.38 -33.06 -0.08
N GLY A 601 16.84 -33.58 -1.19
CA GLY A 601 16.17 -34.87 -1.22
C GLY A 601 14.95 -34.90 -0.29
N GLU A 602 14.88 -35.93 0.56
CA GLU A 602 13.75 -36.16 1.47
C GLU A 602 13.52 -35.00 2.45
N GLU A 603 14.58 -34.44 3.04
CA GLU A 603 14.47 -33.36 4.03
C GLU A 603 13.93 -32.07 3.40
N LEU A 604 14.40 -31.73 2.18
CA LEU A 604 13.91 -30.56 1.45
C LEU A 604 12.43 -30.70 1.08
N ALA A 605 12.02 -31.89 0.62
CA ALA A 605 10.65 -32.13 0.21
C ALA A 605 9.67 -32.08 1.40
N LYS A 606 10.02 -32.67 2.56
CA LYS A 606 9.19 -32.60 3.78
C LYS A 606 8.97 -31.14 4.21
N GLU A 607 10.06 -30.37 4.26
CA GLU A 607 10.01 -28.96 4.66
C GLU A 607 9.19 -28.12 3.67
N ALA A 608 9.40 -28.30 2.36
CA ALA A 608 8.64 -27.57 1.34
C ALA A 608 7.14 -27.90 1.38
N LEU A 609 6.77 -29.16 1.64
CA LEU A 609 5.37 -29.57 1.79
C LEU A 609 4.73 -28.96 3.04
N ALA A 610 5.46 -28.92 4.16
CA ALA A 610 5.00 -28.26 5.38
C ALA A 610 4.75 -26.75 5.16
N ILE A 611 5.70 -26.05 4.52
CA ILE A 611 5.60 -24.62 4.19
C ILE A 611 4.38 -24.33 3.30
N LEU A 612 4.14 -25.19 2.30
CA LEU A 612 3.01 -25.04 1.38
C LEU A 612 1.67 -25.50 1.99
N GLY A 613 1.69 -25.99 3.23
CA GLY A 613 0.50 -26.46 3.94
C GLY A 613 -0.07 -27.78 3.41
N ALA A 614 0.69 -28.56 2.64
CA ALA A 614 0.20 -29.82 2.12
C ALA A 614 0.13 -30.89 3.23
N PRO A 615 -0.93 -31.72 3.29
CA PRO A 615 -0.89 -32.93 4.08
C PRO A 615 0.15 -33.89 3.46
N TYR A 616 1.00 -34.48 4.30
CA TYR A 616 2.03 -35.40 3.84
C TYR A 616 2.28 -36.53 4.83
N GLU A 617 2.75 -37.67 4.33
CA GLU A 617 3.15 -38.81 5.15
C GLU A 617 4.66 -39.01 5.08
N ALA A 618 5.30 -39.07 6.24
CA ALA A 618 6.73 -39.31 6.36
C ALA A 618 7.00 -40.25 7.53
N ASP A 619 7.87 -41.25 7.34
CA ASP A 619 8.32 -42.15 8.40
C ASP A 619 7.19 -42.90 9.17
N GLY A 620 6.01 -43.03 8.54
CA GLY A 620 4.82 -43.65 9.13
C GLY A 620 3.99 -42.72 10.01
N GLU A 621 4.29 -41.42 10.02
CA GLU A 621 3.52 -40.35 10.64
C GLU A 621 2.87 -39.49 9.54
N SER A 622 1.61 -39.10 9.73
CA SER A 622 0.87 -38.23 8.83
C SER A 622 0.83 -36.82 9.43
N SER A 623 1.21 -35.81 8.65
CA SER A 623 0.98 -34.40 8.92
C SER A 623 -0.34 -33.98 8.28
N GLU A 624 -1.19 -33.28 9.04
CA GLU A 624 -2.50 -32.82 8.53
C GLU A 624 -2.38 -31.65 7.55
N GLY A 625 -1.19 -31.03 7.41
CA GLY A 625 -0.99 -29.82 6.61
C GLY A 625 -1.60 -28.56 7.26
N THR A 626 -1.22 -27.38 6.79
CA THR A 626 -1.84 -26.11 7.18
C THR A 626 -2.69 -25.58 6.03
N ARG A 627 -3.62 -24.65 6.29
CA ARG A 627 -4.46 -24.09 5.21
C ARG A 627 -3.79 -22.94 4.44
N ARG A 628 -2.50 -22.66 4.69
CA ARG A 628 -1.77 -21.50 4.13
C ARG A 628 -1.93 -21.34 2.62
N CYS A 629 -1.75 -22.43 1.85
CA CYS A 629 -2.08 -22.46 0.41
C CYS A 629 -3.34 -23.30 0.13
N GLY A 630 -3.61 -24.32 0.95
CA GLY A 630 -4.72 -25.27 0.81
C GLY A 630 -6.12 -24.63 0.86
N GLU A 631 -6.23 -23.41 1.37
CA GLU A 631 -7.51 -22.70 1.44
C GLU A 631 -8.01 -22.21 0.06
N CYS A 632 -7.10 -21.88 -0.84
CA CYS A 632 -7.41 -21.37 -2.17
C CYS A 632 -7.02 -22.37 -3.27
N HIS A 633 -6.08 -23.25 -3.01
CA HIS A 633 -5.48 -24.12 -4.01
C HIS A 633 -5.44 -25.57 -3.56
N ALA A 634 -5.71 -26.48 -4.50
CA ALA A 634 -5.45 -27.89 -4.29
C ALA A 634 -3.94 -28.15 -4.16
N THR A 635 -3.48 -28.47 -2.95
CA THR A 635 -2.09 -28.85 -2.65
C THR A 635 -1.84 -30.33 -3.03
N SER A 636 -2.15 -30.67 -4.28
CA SER A 636 -2.06 -32.03 -4.82
C SER A 636 -0.80 -32.26 -5.65
N ARG A 637 -0.47 -33.53 -5.94
CA ARG A 637 0.63 -33.90 -6.84
C ARG A 637 0.48 -33.28 -8.22
N PHE A 638 -0.74 -33.23 -8.75
CA PHE A 638 -1.00 -32.58 -10.02
C PHE A 638 -0.84 -31.06 -9.90
N GLY A 639 -1.43 -30.45 -8.86
CA GLY A 639 -1.32 -29.02 -8.58
C GLY A 639 0.14 -28.54 -8.53
N PHE A 640 0.98 -29.21 -7.74
CA PHE A 640 2.41 -28.87 -7.64
C PHE A 640 3.16 -29.05 -8.96
N ARG A 641 2.85 -30.10 -9.74
CA ARG A 641 3.44 -30.29 -11.07
C ARG A 641 3.03 -29.18 -12.05
N SER A 642 1.78 -28.72 -11.99
CA SER A 642 1.29 -27.59 -12.79
C SER A 642 2.02 -26.29 -12.42
N TRP A 643 2.11 -25.98 -11.12
CA TRP A 643 2.87 -24.82 -10.63
C TRP A 643 4.34 -24.87 -11.05
N ARG A 644 4.96 -26.05 -11.00
CA ARG A 644 6.32 -26.22 -11.51
C ARG A 644 6.41 -25.98 -13.00
N LYS A 645 5.47 -26.47 -13.80
CA LYS A 645 5.46 -26.23 -15.26
C LYS A 645 5.45 -24.72 -15.55
N ARG A 646 4.61 -23.95 -14.85
CA ARG A 646 4.54 -22.48 -14.96
C ARG A 646 5.86 -21.82 -14.53
N THR A 647 6.40 -22.25 -13.39
CA THR A 647 7.69 -21.75 -12.84
C THR A 647 8.84 -21.98 -13.82
N VAL A 648 8.98 -23.21 -14.35
CA VAL A 648 10.04 -23.55 -15.30
C VAL A 648 9.90 -22.79 -16.61
N THR A 649 8.67 -22.54 -17.06
CA THR A 649 8.40 -21.72 -18.26
C THR A 649 8.87 -20.28 -18.03
N ALA A 650 8.48 -19.67 -16.91
CA ALA A 650 8.92 -18.33 -16.54
C ALA A 650 10.44 -18.19 -16.44
N VAL A 651 11.11 -19.18 -15.82
CA VAL A 651 12.59 -19.24 -15.76
C VAL A 651 13.21 -19.33 -17.15
N GLN A 652 12.63 -20.10 -18.06
CA GLN A 652 13.09 -20.20 -19.45
C GLN A 652 12.92 -18.89 -20.23
N ASP A 653 11.89 -18.10 -19.90
CA ASP A 653 11.61 -16.79 -20.50
C ASP A 653 12.41 -15.63 -19.84
N GLY A 654 13.15 -15.91 -18.76
CA GLY A 654 14.10 -14.99 -18.14
C GLY A 654 13.67 -14.43 -16.77
N ILE A 655 12.55 -14.89 -16.22
CA ILE A 655 12.13 -14.63 -14.84
C ILE A 655 12.77 -15.70 -13.95
N ASP A 656 14.01 -15.47 -13.53
CA ASP A 656 14.76 -16.37 -12.64
C ASP A 656 15.27 -15.56 -11.44
N MET A 657 14.88 -15.98 -10.23
CA MET A 657 15.27 -15.34 -8.97
C MET A 657 16.80 -15.23 -8.77
N LYS A 658 17.59 -15.99 -9.54
CA LYS A 658 19.07 -15.98 -9.51
C LYS A 658 19.72 -15.19 -10.64
N ALA A 659 18.94 -14.57 -11.52
CA ALA A 659 19.47 -13.82 -12.67
C ALA A 659 20.12 -12.50 -12.26
N ASP A 660 21.18 -12.13 -12.98
CA ASP A 660 21.86 -10.82 -12.85
C ASP A 660 21.09 -9.74 -13.62
N VAL A 661 20.19 -9.06 -12.92
CA VAL A 661 19.38 -7.97 -13.45
C VAL A 661 20.21 -6.73 -13.79
N GLU A 662 21.31 -6.47 -13.07
CA GLU A 662 22.14 -5.28 -13.29
C GLU A 662 22.75 -5.27 -14.70
N SER A 663 23.14 -6.45 -15.18
CA SER A 663 23.66 -6.67 -16.53
C SER A 663 22.64 -6.50 -17.65
N MET A 664 21.34 -6.45 -17.34
CA MET A 664 20.27 -6.29 -18.32
C MET A 664 20.21 -4.86 -18.86
N THR A 665 19.56 -4.67 -20.01
CA THR A 665 19.19 -3.34 -20.51
C THR A 665 17.82 -2.95 -19.93
N PRO A 666 17.52 -1.64 -19.77
CA PRO A 666 16.18 -1.20 -19.36
C PRO A 666 15.07 -1.74 -20.28
N GLU A 667 15.33 -1.84 -21.58
CA GLU A 667 14.35 -2.39 -22.54
C GLU A 667 14.09 -3.87 -22.29
N LYS A 668 15.13 -4.66 -21.97
CA LYS A 668 14.93 -6.07 -21.61
C LYS A 668 14.22 -6.23 -20.27
N ALA A 669 14.54 -5.39 -19.29
CA ALA A 669 13.83 -5.38 -18.01
C ALA A 669 12.34 -5.07 -18.24
N ARG A 670 12.03 -4.08 -19.07
CA ARG A 670 10.66 -3.73 -19.44
C ARG A 670 9.92 -4.86 -20.16
N GLU A 671 10.59 -5.58 -21.06
CA GLU A 671 10.04 -6.77 -21.73
C GLU A 671 9.67 -7.86 -20.71
N LEU A 672 10.52 -8.10 -19.70
CA LEU A 672 10.27 -9.08 -18.64
C LEU A 672 9.15 -8.63 -17.69
N VAL A 673 9.07 -7.33 -17.34
CA VAL A 673 7.92 -6.80 -16.58
C VAL A 673 6.63 -6.99 -17.36
N ASN A 674 6.64 -6.68 -18.67
CA ASN A 674 5.48 -6.86 -19.52
C ASN A 674 5.09 -8.33 -19.64
N TYR A 675 6.04 -9.27 -19.72
CA TYR A 675 5.75 -10.72 -19.69
C TYR A 675 4.92 -11.15 -18.47
N MET A 676 5.10 -10.49 -17.31
CA MET A 676 4.33 -10.77 -16.10
C MET A 676 2.89 -10.22 -16.14
N ARG A 677 2.57 -9.41 -17.14
CA ARG A 677 1.21 -8.93 -17.42
C ARG A 677 0.46 -9.94 -18.26
N ARG A 678 -0.87 -9.94 -18.15
CA ARG A 678 -1.76 -10.90 -18.82
C ARG A 678 -1.49 -10.97 -20.34
N ASP A 679 -1.32 -9.82 -21.00
CA ASP A 679 -1.17 -9.71 -22.46
C ASP A 679 0.23 -9.26 -22.92
N ASP A 680 1.26 -9.44 -22.10
CA ASP A 680 2.65 -9.12 -22.46
C ASP A 680 2.89 -7.66 -22.88
N ASN A 681 2.08 -6.73 -22.35
CA ASN A 681 2.15 -5.29 -22.65
C ASN A 681 1.74 -4.44 -21.44
N GLU A 682 2.17 -3.17 -21.44
CA GLU A 682 2.04 -2.23 -20.31
C GLU A 682 0.60 -1.85 -19.95
N GLU A 683 -0.33 -1.90 -20.90
CA GLU A 683 -1.74 -1.55 -20.67
C GLU A 683 -2.50 -2.68 -19.94
N SER A 684 -1.92 -3.87 -19.89
CA SER A 684 -2.54 -5.06 -19.30
C SER A 684 -2.20 -5.22 -17.81
N VAL A 685 -3.09 -5.85 -17.06
CA VAL A 685 -2.91 -6.11 -15.63
C VAL A 685 -1.88 -7.22 -15.37
N PHE A 686 -1.21 -7.18 -14.22
CA PHE A 686 -0.34 -8.26 -13.77
C PHE A 686 -1.10 -9.57 -13.48
N ALA A 687 -0.46 -10.71 -13.74
CA ALA A 687 -1.09 -12.03 -13.67
C ALA A 687 -0.18 -13.10 -13.02
N ALA A 688 -0.58 -13.60 -11.84
CA ALA A 688 0.21 -14.56 -11.06
C ALA A 688 0.53 -15.86 -11.81
N TYR A 689 -0.36 -16.33 -12.71
CA TYR A 689 -0.14 -17.56 -13.48
C TYR A 689 1.08 -17.49 -14.42
N LYS A 690 1.59 -16.30 -14.73
CA LYS A 690 2.79 -16.09 -15.57
C LYS A 690 4.09 -16.52 -14.89
N ILE A 691 4.14 -16.54 -13.55
CA ILE A 691 5.38 -16.76 -12.80
C ILE A 691 5.35 -17.97 -11.85
N GLY A 692 4.21 -18.66 -11.75
CA GLY A 692 4.11 -19.91 -10.97
C GLY A 692 4.40 -19.70 -9.49
N ILE A 693 5.28 -20.53 -8.91
CA ILE A 693 5.58 -20.48 -7.47
C ILE A 693 6.30 -19.19 -7.06
N MET A 694 6.91 -18.47 -8.01
CA MET A 694 7.56 -17.19 -7.73
C MET A 694 6.57 -16.10 -7.29
N ALA A 695 5.26 -16.29 -7.49
CA ALA A 695 4.23 -15.44 -6.90
C ALA A 695 4.30 -15.41 -5.36
N ALA A 696 4.72 -16.51 -4.72
CA ALA A 696 4.94 -16.58 -3.27
C ALA A 696 6.22 -15.86 -2.79
N GLY A 697 7.01 -15.35 -3.73
CA GLY A 697 8.24 -14.60 -3.49
C GLY A 697 8.32 -13.32 -4.31
N ALA A 698 7.16 -12.75 -4.68
CA ALA A 698 7.05 -11.53 -5.47
C ALA A 698 7.73 -10.32 -4.79
N GLN A 699 7.81 -10.35 -3.46
CA GLN A 699 8.43 -9.34 -2.61
C GLN A 699 9.97 -9.34 -2.66
N PHE A 700 10.60 -10.42 -3.16
CA PHE A 700 12.04 -10.61 -3.05
C PHE A 700 12.85 -9.90 -4.15
N PRO A 701 14.16 -9.66 -3.91
CA PRO A 701 14.94 -8.62 -4.58
C PRO A 701 15.17 -8.79 -6.09
N PHE A 702 14.85 -9.95 -6.67
CA PHE A 702 14.87 -10.08 -8.13
C PHE A 702 13.85 -9.14 -8.78
N PHE A 703 12.62 -9.10 -8.25
CA PHE A 703 11.56 -8.31 -8.84
C PHE A 703 11.80 -6.81 -8.62
N THR A 704 12.19 -6.38 -7.42
CA THR A 704 12.50 -4.96 -7.14
C THR A 704 13.52 -4.42 -8.14
N ARG A 705 14.68 -5.10 -8.27
CA ARG A 705 15.73 -4.74 -9.23
C ARG A 705 15.23 -4.74 -10.67
N LEU A 706 14.34 -5.66 -11.02
CA LEU A 706 13.76 -5.74 -12.36
C LEU A 706 12.88 -4.51 -12.65
N PHE A 707 12.06 -4.08 -11.70
CA PHE A 707 11.22 -2.90 -11.82
C PHE A 707 12.05 -1.61 -11.82
N GLU A 708 13.01 -1.46 -10.90
CA GLU A 708 13.96 -0.34 -10.88
C GLU A 708 14.67 -0.21 -12.22
N LYS A 709 15.18 -1.32 -12.75
CA LYS A 709 15.85 -1.33 -14.06
C LYS A 709 14.91 -0.98 -15.21
N ALA A 710 13.64 -1.37 -15.12
CA ALA A 710 12.66 -1.13 -16.17
C ALA A 710 12.11 0.29 -16.18
N TYR A 711 11.91 0.93 -15.02
CA TYR A 711 11.18 2.21 -14.88
C TYR A 711 12.02 3.38 -14.35
N GLY A 712 13.21 3.15 -13.80
CA GLY A 712 13.98 4.24 -13.18
C GLY A 712 13.26 4.77 -11.95
N ALA A 713 13.07 6.10 -11.85
CA ALA A 713 12.44 6.73 -10.68
C ALA A 713 10.99 6.27 -10.43
N ASP A 714 10.23 5.94 -11.49
CA ASP A 714 8.80 5.60 -11.38
C ASP A 714 8.51 4.14 -10.98
N TRP A 715 9.55 3.36 -10.62
CA TRP A 715 9.42 1.92 -10.44
C TRP A 715 8.48 1.49 -9.31
N GLY A 716 8.41 2.27 -8.22
CA GLY A 716 7.70 1.90 -7.00
C GLY A 716 6.19 1.69 -7.23
N LEU A 717 5.55 2.58 -7.98
CA LEU A 717 4.10 2.48 -8.30
C LEU A 717 3.77 1.20 -9.07
N GLU A 718 4.60 0.87 -10.07
CA GLU A 718 4.40 -0.30 -10.92
C GLU A 718 4.69 -1.60 -10.16
N TYR A 719 5.66 -1.55 -9.26
CA TYR A 719 5.97 -2.66 -8.37
C TYR A 719 4.89 -2.88 -7.30
N GLY A 720 4.34 -1.81 -6.71
CA GLY A 720 3.19 -1.87 -5.81
C GLY A 720 1.97 -2.51 -6.49
N ALA A 721 1.66 -2.08 -7.72
CA ALA A 721 0.59 -2.67 -8.54
C ALA A 721 0.84 -4.16 -8.86
N PHE A 722 2.10 -4.56 -9.07
CA PHE A 722 2.49 -5.95 -9.24
C PHE A 722 2.26 -6.76 -7.96
N LEU A 723 2.77 -6.30 -6.81
CA LEU A 723 2.59 -6.97 -5.53
C LEU A 723 1.11 -7.13 -5.18
N GLN A 724 0.31 -6.08 -5.32
CA GLN A 724 -1.11 -6.11 -5.02
C GLN A 724 -1.83 -7.25 -5.76
N ARG A 725 -1.50 -7.51 -7.02
CA ARG A 725 -2.17 -8.53 -7.85
C ARG A 725 -1.50 -9.91 -7.81
N VAL A 726 -0.19 -9.96 -7.58
CA VAL A 726 0.61 -11.18 -7.79
C VAL A 726 1.14 -11.78 -6.51
N SER A 727 1.37 -10.99 -5.45
CA SER A 727 1.90 -11.52 -4.19
C SER A 727 0.95 -12.57 -3.60
N MET A 728 1.54 -13.65 -3.10
CA MET A 728 0.83 -14.78 -2.48
C MET A 728 1.61 -15.22 -1.23
N PRO A 729 0.97 -15.92 -0.28
CA PRO A 729 -0.47 -16.17 -0.15
C PRO A 729 -1.30 -14.89 0.00
N LYS A 730 -2.56 -14.94 -0.46
CA LYS A 730 -3.59 -13.92 -0.18
C LYS A 730 -4.51 -14.43 0.93
N GLY A 731 -5.11 -13.52 1.70
CA GLY A 731 -6.02 -13.84 2.80
C GLY A 731 -5.36 -13.72 4.17
N SER A 732 -5.83 -14.49 5.15
CA SER A 732 -5.43 -14.37 6.57
C SER A 732 -4.09 -15.03 6.93
N HIS A 733 -3.27 -15.40 5.95
CA HIS A 733 -2.01 -16.12 6.17
C HIS A 733 -0.80 -15.21 5.94
N PRO A 734 0.26 -15.31 6.76
CA PRO A 734 1.46 -14.52 6.55
C PRO A 734 2.18 -14.92 5.25
N PRO A 735 2.87 -13.99 4.59
CA PRO A 735 3.74 -14.33 3.47
C PRO A 735 4.87 -15.25 3.89
N LEU A 736 5.46 -15.93 2.91
CA LEU A 736 6.64 -16.75 3.16
C LEU A 736 7.85 -15.87 3.51
N SER A 737 8.58 -16.24 4.55
CA SER A 737 9.93 -15.74 4.80
C SER A 737 10.87 -16.08 3.63
N ALA A 738 11.99 -15.35 3.51
CA ALA A 738 12.97 -15.63 2.45
C ALA A 738 13.54 -17.04 2.54
N ARG A 739 13.69 -17.58 3.76
CA ARG A 739 14.17 -18.94 3.97
C ARG A 739 13.16 -19.97 3.48
N GLU A 740 11.90 -19.83 3.87
CA GLU A 740 10.81 -20.70 3.42
C GLU A 740 10.65 -20.65 1.91
N PHE A 741 10.62 -19.44 1.32
CA PHE A 741 10.54 -19.29 -0.13
C PHE A 741 11.77 -19.89 -0.84
N ALA A 742 12.98 -19.71 -0.32
CA ALA A 742 14.17 -20.31 -0.91
C ALA A 742 14.12 -21.85 -0.89
N ILE A 743 13.58 -22.45 0.17
CA ILE A 743 13.33 -23.90 0.28
C ILE A 743 12.37 -24.37 -0.82
N VAL A 744 11.22 -23.71 -0.91
CA VAL A 744 10.19 -24.02 -1.92
C VAL A 744 10.73 -23.81 -3.34
N TYR A 745 11.35 -22.66 -3.62
CA TYR A 745 11.91 -22.33 -4.92
C TYR A 745 12.97 -23.35 -5.36
N LYS A 746 13.88 -23.75 -4.46
CA LYS A 746 14.88 -24.80 -4.73
C LYS A 746 14.21 -26.13 -5.07
N TRP A 747 13.22 -26.56 -4.29
CA TRP A 747 12.52 -27.82 -4.54
C TRP A 747 11.81 -27.84 -5.90
N PHE A 748 11.21 -26.72 -6.30
CA PHE A 748 10.55 -26.56 -7.59
C PHE A 748 11.53 -26.51 -8.77
N THR A 749 12.61 -25.73 -8.65
CA THR A 749 13.48 -25.40 -9.79
C THR A 749 14.68 -26.33 -9.92
N GLU A 750 15.35 -26.67 -8.82
CA GLU A 750 16.60 -27.44 -8.85
C GLU A 750 16.35 -28.94 -8.69
N GLU A 751 15.49 -29.35 -7.75
CA GLU A 751 15.24 -30.77 -7.46
C GLU A 751 14.05 -31.36 -8.21
N GLY A 752 13.25 -30.50 -8.84
CA GLY A 752 12.17 -30.91 -9.70
C GLY A 752 11.04 -31.69 -9.01
N LEU A 753 10.69 -31.27 -7.79
CA LEU A 753 9.71 -31.94 -6.92
C LEU A 753 10.12 -33.37 -6.52
N ALA A 754 11.42 -33.59 -6.27
CA ALA A 754 11.90 -34.88 -5.75
C ALA A 754 11.09 -35.30 -4.50
N HIS A 755 10.83 -36.61 -4.36
CA HIS A 755 10.05 -37.23 -3.28
C HIS A 755 8.57 -36.81 -3.17
N LEU A 756 8.02 -36.02 -4.11
CA LEU A 756 6.60 -35.65 -4.10
C LEU A 756 5.66 -36.87 -4.06
N ASP A 757 5.87 -37.86 -4.94
CA ASP A 757 5.02 -39.07 -4.99
C ASP A 757 5.19 -39.99 -3.76
N GLU A 758 6.29 -39.84 -3.02
CA GLU A 758 6.57 -40.63 -1.82
C GLU A 758 5.82 -40.08 -0.61
N PHE A 759 5.80 -38.74 -0.47
CA PHE A 759 5.21 -38.08 0.69
C PHE A 759 3.76 -37.66 0.52
N LEU A 760 3.25 -37.59 -0.71
CA LEU A 760 1.83 -37.36 -0.99
C LEU A 760 1.18 -38.64 -1.52
N PRO A 761 0.79 -39.57 -0.62
CA PRO A 761 0.04 -40.75 -1.01
C PRO A 761 -1.40 -40.37 -1.34
N GLU A 762 -1.65 -39.99 -2.58
CA GLU A 762 -3.00 -39.67 -3.05
C GLU A 762 -3.67 -40.88 -3.71
N THR A 763 -4.95 -41.02 -3.43
CA THR A 763 -5.85 -41.94 -4.09
C THR A 763 -6.27 -41.32 -5.43
N PRO A 764 -5.94 -41.95 -6.58
CA PRO A 764 -6.31 -41.40 -7.88
C PRO A 764 -7.82 -41.11 -7.96
N PRO A 765 -8.22 -40.00 -8.60
CA PRO A 765 -9.63 -39.75 -8.87
C PRO A 765 -10.22 -40.89 -9.72
N PRO A 766 -11.55 -41.08 -9.67
CA PRO A 766 -12.25 -41.91 -10.65
C PRO A 766 -11.80 -41.59 -12.08
N ALA A 767 -11.69 -42.62 -12.94
CA ALA A 767 -11.17 -42.45 -14.29
C ALA A 767 -12.24 -42.12 -15.33
N THR A 768 -13.50 -42.44 -15.03
CA THR A 768 -14.64 -42.25 -15.94
C THR A 768 -15.87 -41.76 -15.18
N CYS A 769 -16.80 -41.12 -15.89
CA CYS A 769 -18.08 -40.71 -15.32
C CYS A 769 -18.87 -41.89 -14.72
N ASP A 770 -18.76 -43.09 -15.28
CA ASP A 770 -19.43 -44.28 -14.77
C ASP A 770 -18.80 -44.77 -13.45
N ASP A 771 -17.48 -44.59 -13.29
CA ASP A 771 -16.80 -44.86 -12.01
C ASP A 771 -17.29 -43.89 -10.93
N VAL A 772 -17.45 -42.60 -11.26
CA VAL A 772 -18.01 -41.59 -10.34
C VAL A 772 -19.44 -41.98 -9.94
N ARG A 773 -20.32 -42.23 -10.92
CA ARG A 773 -21.72 -42.62 -10.64
C ARG A 773 -21.80 -43.88 -9.79
N THR A 774 -20.94 -44.85 -10.04
CA THR A 774 -20.89 -46.08 -9.24
C THR A 774 -20.40 -45.80 -7.82
N ARG A 775 -19.34 -45.00 -7.66
CA ARG A 775 -18.75 -44.64 -6.35
C ARG A 775 -19.75 -43.92 -5.44
N TYR A 776 -20.53 -43.00 -6.00
CA TYR A 776 -21.47 -42.16 -5.25
C TYR A 776 -22.94 -42.61 -5.33
N GLY A 777 -23.23 -43.75 -5.98
CA GLY A 777 -24.58 -44.32 -6.04
C GLY A 777 -25.56 -43.59 -6.98
N LEU A 778 -25.06 -42.84 -7.97
CA LEU A 778 -25.82 -41.98 -8.89
C LEU A 778 -26.27 -42.70 -10.17
N THR A 779 -26.58 -43.99 -10.09
CA THR A 779 -27.00 -44.80 -11.25
C THR A 779 -28.50 -44.74 -11.53
N ASN A 780 -29.28 -44.16 -10.62
CA ASN A 780 -30.72 -43.93 -10.75
C ASN A 780 -31.01 -42.48 -10.40
N SER A 781 -32.15 -41.93 -10.85
CA SER A 781 -32.56 -40.60 -10.44
C SER A 781 -32.76 -40.54 -8.93
N ILE A 782 -32.31 -39.44 -8.32
CA ILE A 782 -32.49 -39.19 -6.89
C ILE A 782 -33.81 -38.43 -6.74
N PRO A 783 -34.86 -39.02 -6.10
CA PRO A 783 -36.18 -38.39 -6.04
C PRO A 783 -36.19 -37.00 -5.40
N TRP A 784 -35.22 -36.72 -4.53
CA TRP A 784 -35.07 -35.38 -3.95
C TRP A 784 -34.82 -34.32 -5.02
N LEU A 785 -33.95 -34.60 -6.00
CA LEU A 785 -33.58 -33.63 -7.03
C LEU A 785 -34.77 -33.30 -7.94
N GLU A 786 -35.53 -34.31 -8.36
CA GLU A 786 -36.76 -34.11 -9.15
C GLU A 786 -37.77 -33.24 -8.40
N ASN A 787 -38.06 -33.56 -7.13
CA ASN A 787 -38.97 -32.75 -6.32
C ASN A 787 -38.44 -31.34 -6.07
N HIS A 788 -37.13 -31.20 -5.84
CA HIS A 788 -36.51 -29.90 -5.57
C HIS A 788 -36.61 -28.98 -6.79
N VAL A 789 -36.28 -29.46 -7.99
CA VAL A 789 -36.43 -28.67 -9.23
C VAL A 789 -37.90 -28.36 -9.52
N ASP A 790 -38.81 -29.30 -9.28
CA ASP A 790 -40.25 -29.05 -9.38
C ASP A 790 -40.71 -27.94 -8.41
N ASP A 791 -40.21 -27.95 -7.17
CA ASP A 791 -40.51 -26.91 -6.18
C ASP A 791 -39.90 -25.55 -6.58
N MET A 792 -38.66 -25.52 -7.10
CA MET A 792 -37.98 -24.28 -7.50
C MET A 792 -38.64 -23.56 -8.69
N GLN A 793 -39.45 -24.25 -9.50
CA GLN A 793 -40.27 -23.58 -10.52
C GLN A 793 -41.32 -22.64 -9.92
N PHE A 794 -41.72 -22.84 -8.67
CA PHE A 794 -42.74 -22.04 -7.99
C PHE A 794 -42.16 -21.24 -6.81
N ASP A 795 -41.20 -21.82 -6.09
CA ASP A 795 -40.64 -21.25 -4.87
C ASP A 795 -39.20 -20.75 -5.06
N GLY A 796 -38.57 -20.96 -6.22
CA GLY A 796 -37.23 -20.47 -6.54
C GLY A 796 -37.18 -18.96 -6.79
N TRP A 797 -35.99 -18.39 -6.80
CA TRP A 797 -35.82 -16.94 -7.00
C TRP A 797 -36.35 -16.45 -8.34
N GLY A 798 -36.36 -17.28 -9.39
CA GLY A 798 -36.96 -16.93 -10.67
C GLY A 798 -38.45 -16.58 -10.55
N ALA A 799 -39.21 -17.45 -9.88
CA ALA A 799 -40.63 -17.24 -9.63
C ALA A 799 -40.88 -16.08 -8.64
N ARG A 800 -40.13 -16.04 -7.54
CA ARG A 800 -40.28 -14.98 -6.51
C ARG A 800 -39.97 -13.59 -7.06
N ASN A 801 -38.95 -13.45 -7.88
CA ASN A 801 -38.62 -12.19 -8.53
C ASN A 801 -39.70 -11.73 -9.50
N GLN A 802 -40.31 -12.67 -10.24
CA GLN A 802 -41.48 -12.38 -11.07
C GLN A 802 -42.68 -11.92 -10.21
N GLU A 803 -42.93 -12.58 -9.07
CA GLU A 803 -44.00 -12.19 -8.14
C GLU A 803 -43.75 -10.82 -7.48
N ASN A 804 -42.49 -10.52 -7.15
CA ASN A 804 -42.04 -9.23 -6.64
C ASN A 804 -42.13 -8.11 -7.69
N GLY A 805 -42.34 -8.46 -8.97
CA GLY A 805 -42.51 -7.53 -10.06
C GLY A 805 -41.22 -6.82 -10.46
N ILE A 806 -40.06 -7.48 -10.34
CA ILE A 806 -38.79 -6.90 -10.82
C ILE A 806 -38.85 -6.72 -12.34
N ASN A 807 -38.37 -5.57 -12.81
CA ASN A 807 -38.37 -5.26 -14.24
C ASN A 807 -37.10 -5.80 -14.88
N MET A 808 -37.24 -6.85 -15.68
CA MET A 808 -36.12 -7.43 -16.43
C MET A 808 -35.62 -6.45 -17.50
N PHE A 809 -34.31 -6.21 -17.55
CA PHE A 809 -33.69 -5.31 -18.50
C PHE A 809 -33.99 -5.73 -19.95
N GLY A 810 -34.29 -4.78 -20.84
CA GLY A 810 -34.59 -5.06 -22.24
C GLY A 810 -35.95 -5.74 -22.51
N CYS A 811 -36.83 -5.89 -21.51
CA CYS A 811 -38.15 -6.51 -21.67
C CYS A 811 -39.28 -5.47 -21.65
N THR A 812 -40.29 -5.61 -22.52
CA THR A 812 -41.47 -4.73 -22.57
C THR A 812 -42.71 -5.33 -21.88
N GLY A 813 -42.60 -6.55 -21.34
CA GLY A 813 -43.68 -7.29 -20.69
C GLY A 813 -43.14 -8.46 -19.86
N SER A 814 -44.04 -9.33 -19.39
CA SER A 814 -43.70 -10.44 -18.47
C SER A 814 -43.31 -11.75 -19.15
N ASP A 815 -43.36 -11.81 -20.48
CA ASP A 815 -42.96 -12.98 -21.26
C ASP A 815 -41.48 -12.82 -21.65
N PRO A 816 -40.56 -13.64 -21.10
CA PRO A 816 -39.13 -13.51 -21.32
C PRO A 816 -38.71 -13.61 -22.79
N LEU A 817 -39.51 -14.26 -23.66
CA LEU A 817 -39.18 -14.37 -25.09
C LEU A 817 -39.31 -13.05 -25.86
N ASN A 818 -40.07 -12.09 -25.32
CA ASN A 818 -40.23 -10.76 -25.93
C ASN A 818 -39.17 -9.76 -25.44
N CYS A 819 -38.15 -10.21 -24.71
CA CYS A 819 -37.02 -9.37 -24.35
C CYS A 819 -36.10 -9.15 -25.56
N PHE A 820 -35.46 -7.97 -25.57
CA PHE A 820 -34.51 -7.53 -26.60
C PHE A 820 -35.07 -7.52 -28.03
N GLU A 821 -36.36 -7.28 -28.22
CA GLU A 821 -36.96 -7.16 -29.57
C GLU A 821 -36.59 -5.85 -30.28
N ASP A 822 -36.48 -4.74 -29.52
CA ASP A 822 -36.25 -3.39 -30.05
C ASP A 822 -34.89 -2.84 -29.60
N GLY A 823 -34.05 -2.41 -30.55
CA GLY A 823 -32.82 -1.66 -30.27
C GLY A 823 -31.55 -2.50 -30.03
N TYR A 824 -31.65 -3.83 -30.04
CA TYR A 824 -30.52 -4.74 -29.84
C TYR A 824 -30.14 -5.48 -31.13
N THR A 825 -28.86 -5.86 -31.23
CA THR A 825 -28.33 -6.51 -32.43
C THR A 825 -28.33 -8.03 -32.26
N GLU A 826 -29.12 -8.74 -33.07
CA GLU A 826 -29.10 -10.20 -33.11
C GLU A 826 -27.88 -10.74 -33.86
N LYS A 827 -27.24 -11.75 -33.29
CA LYS A 827 -26.06 -12.45 -33.81
C LYS A 827 -26.41 -13.90 -34.14
N ALA A 828 -27.33 -14.07 -35.09
CA ALA A 828 -27.85 -15.38 -35.47
C ALA A 828 -26.75 -16.35 -35.95
N ASP A 829 -25.63 -15.83 -36.45
CA ASP A 829 -24.44 -16.57 -36.84
C ASP A 829 -23.63 -17.13 -35.67
N TRP A 830 -23.89 -16.68 -34.44
CA TRP A 830 -23.28 -17.22 -33.22
C TRP A 830 -24.16 -18.22 -32.50
N ALA A 831 -25.46 -18.32 -32.85
CA ALA A 831 -26.39 -19.26 -32.24
C ALA A 831 -26.22 -20.66 -32.83
N HIS A 832 -26.12 -21.68 -31.96
CA HIS A 832 -25.98 -23.07 -32.42
C HIS A 832 -27.35 -23.73 -32.67
N GLU A 833 -27.44 -24.60 -33.68
CA GLU A 833 -28.71 -25.20 -34.13
C GLU A 833 -29.30 -26.26 -33.18
N ALA A 834 -28.57 -26.66 -32.13
CA ALA A 834 -29.03 -27.67 -31.17
C ALA A 834 -30.25 -27.23 -30.35
N VAL A 835 -30.44 -25.92 -30.16
CA VAL A 835 -31.63 -25.36 -29.52
C VAL A 835 -32.42 -24.58 -30.57
N ALA A 836 -33.49 -25.20 -31.07
CA ALA A 836 -34.32 -24.64 -32.12
C ALA A 836 -34.88 -23.26 -31.74
N ASP A 837 -34.80 -22.32 -32.68
CA ASP A 837 -35.29 -20.94 -32.56
C ASP A 837 -34.65 -20.12 -31.42
N SER A 838 -33.50 -20.56 -30.88
CA SER A 838 -32.75 -19.75 -29.92
C SER A 838 -32.11 -18.53 -30.56
N ARG A 839 -32.05 -17.45 -29.79
CA ARG A 839 -31.51 -16.14 -30.17
C ARG A 839 -30.22 -15.90 -29.38
N VAL A 840 -29.28 -15.22 -30.03
CA VAL A 840 -28.09 -14.63 -29.40
C VAL A 840 -28.10 -13.15 -29.72
N VAL A 841 -27.99 -12.30 -28.70
CA VAL A 841 -28.21 -10.86 -28.82
C VAL A 841 -27.05 -10.11 -28.14
N GLU A 842 -26.42 -9.20 -28.88
CA GLU A 842 -25.43 -8.28 -28.32
C GLU A 842 -26.13 -7.19 -27.49
N ILE A 843 -25.79 -7.10 -26.21
CA ILE A 843 -26.39 -6.17 -25.25
C ILE A 843 -25.63 -4.85 -25.25
N ARG A 844 -24.30 -4.92 -25.10
CA ARG A 844 -23.41 -3.76 -24.99
C ARG A 844 -21.98 -4.10 -25.39
N ASP A 845 -21.35 -3.18 -26.11
CA ASP A 845 -19.89 -3.08 -26.22
C ASP A 845 -19.35 -2.40 -24.96
N LEU A 846 -18.47 -3.07 -24.22
CA LEU A 846 -17.97 -2.57 -22.94
C LEU A 846 -17.00 -1.40 -23.12
N GLY A 847 -16.31 -1.30 -24.26
CA GLY A 847 -15.33 -0.25 -24.50
C GLY A 847 -14.05 -0.34 -23.65
N PHE A 848 -13.82 -1.48 -22.98
CA PHE A 848 -12.58 -1.82 -22.27
C PHE A 848 -12.40 -3.34 -22.22
N ASP A 849 -11.17 -3.80 -22.02
CA ASP A 849 -10.84 -5.22 -21.87
C ASP A 849 -11.07 -5.70 -20.44
N THR A 850 -11.79 -6.81 -20.28
CA THR A 850 -12.14 -7.36 -18.97
C THR A 850 -11.03 -8.26 -18.41
N SER A 851 -10.70 -8.16 -17.12
CA SER A 851 -9.59 -8.92 -16.49
C SER A 851 -9.96 -10.22 -15.81
N TYR A 852 -11.24 -10.43 -15.51
CA TYR A 852 -11.79 -11.61 -14.85
C TYR A 852 -13.29 -11.71 -15.17
N TRP A 853 -14.07 -12.47 -14.38
CA TRP A 853 -15.44 -12.84 -14.73
C TRP A 853 -16.41 -11.69 -14.90
N MET A 854 -17.37 -11.89 -15.82
CA MET A 854 -18.57 -11.07 -15.95
C MET A 854 -19.74 -11.72 -15.20
N ARG A 855 -20.46 -10.92 -14.39
CA ARG A 855 -21.74 -11.28 -13.76
C ARG A 855 -22.73 -10.13 -13.87
N SER A 856 -24.02 -10.42 -13.85
CA SER A 856 -25.08 -9.42 -13.84
C SER A 856 -25.98 -9.52 -12.62
N SER A 857 -26.65 -8.42 -12.30
CA SER A 857 -27.79 -8.42 -11.39
C SER A 857 -28.88 -9.38 -11.87
N ALA A 858 -29.74 -9.83 -10.94
CA ALA A 858 -30.80 -10.78 -11.25
C ALA A 858 -31.81 -10.23 -12.28
N ASP A 859 -32.03 -8.91 -12.31
CA ASP A 859 -32.81 -8.21 -13.35
C ASP A 859 -32.05 -7.96 -14.66
N GLY A 860 -30.73 -8.20 -14.69
CA GLY A 860 -29.84 -8.01 -15.83
C GLY A 860 -29.53 -6.55 -16.16
N ARG A 861 -29.83 -5.58 -15.30
CA ARG A 861 -29.51 -4.15 -15.53
C ARG A 861 -28.04 -3.84 -15.33
N PHE A 862 -27.44 -4.36 -14.25
CA PHE A 862 -26.07 -4.06 -13.87
C PHE A 862 -25.16 -5.20 -14.28
N VAL A 863 -24.02 -4.88 -14.91
CA VAL A 863 -23.03 -5.88 -15.36
C VAL A 863 -21.68 -5.54 -14.73
N GLY A 864 -21.24 -6.38 -13.80
CA GLY A 864 -19.94 -6.27 -13.15
C GLY A 864 -18.84 -6.93 -13.97
N ASN A 865 -17.69 -6.27 -14.07
CA ASN A 865 -16.50 -6.72 -14.80
C ASN A 865 -15.23 -6.31 -14.05
N GLY A 866 -14.14 -7.05 -14.27
CA GLY A 866 -12.80 -6.59 -13.93
C GLY A 866 -12.22 -5.67 -14.98
N GLY A 867 -11.53 -4.61 -14.58
CA GLY A 867 -11.10 -3.53 -15.47
C GLY A 867 -12.10 -2.38 -15.52
N GLY A 868 -11.82 -1.39 -16.36
CA GLY A 868 -12.61 -0.17 -16.45
C GLY A 868 -11.84 1.03 -16.95
N ASN A 869 -12.57 2.10 -17.25
CA ASN A 869 -12.01 3.38 -17.68
C ASN A 869 -11.95 4.43 -16.56
N LYS A 870 -12.46 4.13 -15.35
CA LYS A 870 -12.45 5.06 -14.21
C LYS A 870 -11.11 4.96 -13.48
N ASN A 871 -10.39 6.08 -13.39
CA ASN A 871 -9.11 6.17 -12.68
C ASN A 871 -9.30 5.82 -11.20
N GLY A 872 -8.28 5.20 -10.59
CA GLY A 872 -8.34 4.77 -9.18
C GLY A 872 -9.04 3.42 -8.94
N PHE A 873 -9.88 2.97 -9.88
CA PHE A 873 -10.62 1.71 -9.75
C PHE A 873 -10.09 0.62 -10.68
N ARG A 874 -10.14 -0.63 -10.21
CA ARG A 874 -9.67 -1.81 -10.96
C ARG A 874 -10.81 -2.74 -11.39
N ALA A 875 -12.04 -2.37 -11.06
CA ALA A 875 -13.27 -3.04 -11.46
C ALA A 875 -14.34 -2.03 -11.84
N THR A 876 -15.36 -2.49 -12.57
CA THR A 876 -16.47 -1.65 -13.04
C THR A 876 -17.79 -2.39 -12.94
N ILE A 877 -18.84 -1.70 -12.50
CA ILE A 877 -20.22 -2.11 -12.70
C ILE A 877 -20.87 -1.17 -13.72
N THR A 878 -21.25 -1.72 -14.87
CA THR A 878 -21.92 -0.97 -15.93
C THR A 878 -23.43 -0.98 -15.69
N ASP A 879 -24.05 0.20 -15.61
CA ASP A 879 -25.51 0.35 -15.65
C ASP A 879 -25.98 0.41 -17.11
N LEU A 880 -26.63 -0.66 -17.58
CA LEU A 880 -27.08 -0.75 -18.96
C LEU A 880 -28.24 0.20 -19.31
N VAL A 881 -28.92 0.79 -18.32
CA VAL A 881 -30.01 1.76 -18.55
C VAL A 881 -29.46 3.16 -18.80
N THR A 882 -28.52 3.62 -17.98
CA THR A 882 -27.89 4.94 -18.12
C THR A 882 -26.73 4.93 -19.11
N GLY A 883 -26.10 3.76 -19.27
CA GLY A 883 -24.88 3.57 -20.04
C GLY A 883 -23.61 3.95 -19.28
N GLU A 884 -23.71 4.21 -17.97
CA GLU A 884 -22.62 4.64 -17.09
C GLU A 884 -21.78 3.45 -16.61
N ASP A 885 -20.46 3.64 -16.58
CA ASP A 885 -19.49 2.67 -16.08
C ASP A 885 -19.02 3.14 -14.69
N ILE A 886 -19.54 2.50 -13.65
CA ILE A 886 -19.29 2.86 -12.24
C ILE A 886 -18.03 2.12 -11.78
N GLY A 887 -16.98 2.85 -11.42
CA GLY A 887 -15.76 2.25 -10.86
C GLY A 887 -16.03 1.67 -9.46
N VAL A 888 -15.46 0.50 -9.17
CA VAL A 888 -15.63 -0.21 -7.90
C VAL A 888 -14.26 -0.68 -7.39
N ARG A 889 -14.01 -0.58 -6.07
CA ARG A 889 -12.77 -0.98 -5.39
C ARG A 889 -12.66 -2.51 -5.27
N GLY A 890 -12.78 -3.20 -6.40
CA GLY A 890 -12.64 -4.64 -6.53
C GLY A 890 -11.38 -5.00 -7.32
N SER A 891 -10.78 -6.14 -6.97
CA SER A 891 -9.68 -6.77 -7.70
C SER A 891 -10.06 -8.13 -8.30
N TYR A 892 -11.20 -8.70 -7.91
CA TYR A 892 -11.65 -10.05 -8.29
C TYR A 892 -13.16 -10.12 -8.58
N ASP A 893 -13.65 -11.33 -8.83
CA ASP A 893 -14.95 -11.61 -9.44
C ASP A 893 -16.14 -10.92 -8.73
N PRO A 894 -17.10 -10.37 -9.48
CA PRO A 894 -18.34 -9.82 -8.91
C PRO A 894 -19.32 -10.92 -8.53
N GLY A 895 -20.14 -10.68 -7.51
CA GLY A 895 -21.32 -11.49 -7.20
C GLY A 895 -22.55 -10.61 -7.04
N PHE A 896 -23.68 -10.99 -7.65
CA PHE A 896 -24.96 -10.32 -7.44
C PHE A 896 -25.92 -11.23 -6.70
N PHE A 897 -26.74 -10.67 -5.81
CA PHE A 897 -27.65 -11.47 -5.01
C PHE A 897 -28.86 -11.91 -5.85
N PRO A 898 -29.22 -13.22 -5.82
CA PRO A 898 -30.39 -13.75 -6.52
C PRO A 898 -31.73 -13.03 -6.27
N ASN A 899 -31.91 -12.38 -5.12
CA ASN A 899 -33.11 -11.61 -4.81
C ASN A 899 -33.12 -10.19 -5.41
N ASN A 900 -32.07 -9.80 -6.16
CA ASN A 900 -31.89 -8.48 -6.77
C ASN A 900 -31.78 -7.32 -5.75
N ASP A 901 -31.38 -7.63 -4.51
CA ASP A 901 -31.30 -6.63 -3.43
C ASP A 901 -29.87 -6.10 -3.21
N GLY A 902 -28.84 -6.73 -3.76
CA GLY A 902 -27.45 -6.36 -3.51
C GLY A 902 -26.40 -7.06 -4.36
N PHE A 903 -25.15 -6.73 -4.08
CA PHE A 903 -23.97 -7.30 -4.72
C PHE A 903 -22.81 -7.42 -3.73
N ILE A 904 -21.83 -8.25 -4.07
CA ILE A 904 -20.57 -8.42 -3.37
C ILE A 904 -19.42 -8.26 -4.37
N MET A 905 -18.31 -7.67 -3.95
CA MET A 905 -17.08 -7.56 -4.72
C MET A 905 -15.87 -7.82 -3.84
N GLN A 906 -14.84 -8.46 -4.40
CA GLN A 906 -13.61 -8.80 -3.67
C GLN A 906 -12.47 -7.84 -4.00
N GLY A 907 -11.73 -7.39 -2.99
CA GLY A 907 -10.59 -6.46 -3.05
C GLY A 907 -9.57 -6.75 -1.93
N ALA A 908 -9.27 -5.75 -1.08
CA ALA A 908 -8.56 -5.94 0.20
C ALA A 908 -9.43 -6.64 1.28
N GLY A 909 -10.71 -6.84 0.97
CA GLY A 909 -11.71 -7.60 1.70
C GLY A 909 -12.93 -7.81 0.79
N ALA A 910 -14.01 -8.37 1.34
CA ALA A 910 -15.25 -8.59 0.60
C ALA A 910 -16.26 -7.47 0.90
N GLY A 911 -16.46 -6.55 -0.03
CA GLY A 911 -17.44 -5.48 0.11
C GLY A 911 -18.82 -5.93 -0.37
N LEU A 912 -19.84 -5.85 0.50
CA LEU A 912 -21.24 -6.13 0.20
C LEU A 912 -22.03 -4.82 0.20
N CYS A 913 -22.86 -4.58 -0.81
CA CYS A 913 -23.70 -3.39 -0.88
C CYS A 913 -25.12 -3.73 -1.31
N GLY A 914 -26.08 -2.94 -0.84
CA GLY A 914 -27.41 -2.90 -1.43
C GLY A 914 -27.34 -2.44 -2.89
N GLN A 915 -28.16 -3.05 -3.76
CA GLN A 915 -28.19 -2.72 -5.19
C GLN A 915 -28.69 -1.30 -5.43
N SER A 916 -29.39 -0.71 -4.45
CA SER A 916 -29.79 0.69 -4.45
C SER A 916 -28.61 1.66 -4.51
N VAL A 917 -27.43 1.28 -4.00
CA VAL A 917 -26.21 2.09 -4.06
C VAL A 917 -25.87 2.44 -5.52
N LEU A 918 -26.02 1.49 -6.45
CA LEU A 918 -25.74 1.66 -7.89
C LEU A 918 -26.68 2.65 -8.62
N THR A 919 -27.68 3.19 -7.93
CA THR A 919 -28.63 4.18 -8.49
C THR A 919 -28.64 5.51 -7.76
N GLN A 920 -27.84 5.63 -6.69
CA GLN A 920 -27.70 6.84 -5.90
C GLN A 920 -26.55 7.65 -6.50
N GLN A 921 -26.88 8.80 -7.10
CA GLN A 921 -25.90 9.59 -7.85
C GLN A 921 -24.72 10.03 -6.97
N ASP A 922 -25.01 10.38 -5.73
CA ASP A 922 -24.04 10.73 -4.69
C ASP A 922 -23.14 9.56 -4.29
N ALA A 923 -23.63 8.33 -4.36
CA ALA A 923 -22.84 7.14 -4.02
C ALA A 923 -21.95 6.65 -5.18
N ILE A 924 -22.21 7.06 -6.43
CA ILE A 924 -21.48 6.54 -7.61
C ILE A 924 -20.58 7.60 -8.28
N GLU A 925 -20.71 8.87 -7.90
CA GLU A 925 -20.00 10.01 -8.50
C GLU A 925 -18.48 9.77 -8.53
N ASP A 926 -17.90 9.36 -7.40
CA ASP A 926 -16.47 9.12 -7.26
C ASP A 926 -16.11 7.64 -7.38
N GLY A 927 -17.10 6.74 -7.33
CA GLY A 927 -16.94 5.29 -7.45
C GLY A 927 -17.37 4.62 -6.16
N ILE A 928 -17.33 3.29 -6.12
CA ILE A 928 -17.77 2.52 -4.97
C ILE A 928 -16.56 1.92 -4.27
N ASP A 929 -16.29 2.33 -3.04
CA ASP A 929 -15.19 1.83 -2.22
C ASP A 929 -15.63 1.01 -1.00
N PHE A 930 -16.95 0.79 -0.86
CA PHE A 930 -17.62 0.08 0.23
C PHE A 930 -17.75 0.87 1.54
N SER A 931 -17.42 2.17 1.54
CA SER A 931 -17.73 3.09 2.64
C SER A 931 -19.14 3.69 2.54
N GLU A 932 -19.84 3.49 1.42
CA GLU A 932 -21.13 4.12 1.15
C GLU A 932 -22.24 3.61 2.06
N ALA A 933 -23.24 4.46 2.32
CA ALA A 933 -24.42 4.07 3.08
C ALA A 933 -25.17 2.91 2.39
N GLY A 934 -25.30 1.78 3.08
CA GLY A 934 -25.88 0.54 2.54
C GLY A 934 -24.82 -0.47 2.08
N CYS A 935 -23.54 -0.20 2.33
CA CYS A 935 -22.45 -1.15 2.19
C CYS A 935 -21.93 -1.65 3.56
N THR A 936 -21.33 -2.84 3.56
CA THR A 936 -20.71 -3.53 4.70
C THR A 936 -19.53 -4.36 4.20
N ASN A 937 -18.51 -4.57 5.03
CA ASN A 937 -17.37 -5.43 4.69
C ASN A 937 -17.46 -6.79 5.39
N ALA A 938 -16.95 -7.81 4.71
CA ALA A 938 -16.87 -9.20 5.16
C ALA A 938 -15.52 -9.79 4.80
N GLU A 939 -15.15 -10.86 5.50
CA GLU A 939 -13.76 -11.13 5.79
C GLU A 939 -13.43 -12.61 5.83
N GLY A 940 -12.17 -12.92 5.56
CA GLY A 940 -11.79 -14.29 5.27
C GLY A 940 -12.57 -14.89 4.08
N ILE A 941 -13.30 -14.09 3.29
CA ILE A 941 -13.92 -14.55 2.06
C ILE A 941 -12.85 -14.44 0.98
N ASN A 942 -12.45 -15.56 0.40
CA ASN A 942 -11.31 -15.63 -0.53
C ASN A 942 -11.69 -15.20 -1.95
N LEU A 943 -10.68 -15.20 -2.83
CA LEU A 943 -10.71 -14.66 -4.20
C LEU A 943 -11.76 -15.26 -5.15
N TYR A 944 -12.24 -16.47 -4.88
CA TYR A 944 -13.23 -17.16 -5.70
C TYR A 944 -14.50 -17.42 -4.90
N GLN A 945 -15.47 -16.51 -5.00
CA GLN A 945 -16.72 -16.57 -4.25
C GLN A 945 -17.98 -16.67 -5.12
N HIS A 946 -19.01 -17.32 -4.59
CA HIS A 946 -20.37 -17.27 -5.14
C HIS A 946 -21.39 -17.02 -4.02
N VAL A 947 -22.45 -16.27 -4.32
CA VAL A 947 -23.49 -15.92 -3.35
C VAL A 947 -24.81 -16.62 -3.64
N ALA A 948 -25.47 -17.06 -2.59
CA ALA A 948 -26.84 -17.56 -2.62
C ALA A 948 -27.69 -16.87 -1.56
N VAL A 949 -29.01 -16.88 -1.75
CA VAL A 949 -29.97 -16.37 -0.76
C VAL A 949 -31.02 -17.42 -0.50
N ASN A 950 -31.29 -17.71 0.77
CA ASN A 950 -32.34 -18.64 1.12
C ASN A 950 -33.72 -18.12 0.67
N THR A 951 -34.48 -18.95 -0.04
CA THR A 951 -35.86 -18.65 -0.47
C THR A 951 -36.83 -18.42 0.70
N ASP A 952 -36.52 -18.97 1.87
CA ASP A 952 -37.36 -18.88 3.07
C ASP A 952 -37.09 -17.63 3.92
N GLY A 953 -36.09 -16.81 3.52
CA GLY A 953 -35.85 -15.45 4.03
C GLY A 953 -34.40 -15.16 4.40
N GLY A 954 -33.93 -13.94 4.07
CA GLY A 954 -32.88 -13.14 4.73
C GLY A 954 -31.44 -13.65 4.83
N ASP A 955 -31.22 -14.95 4.68
CA ASP A 955 -29.93 -15.58 4.93
C ASP A 955 -29.16 -15.71 3.63
N TYR A 956 -27.98 -15.11 3.59
CA TYR A 956 -27.07 -15.11 2.46
C TYR A 956 -25.95 -16.11 2.76
N PHE A 957 -25.49 -16.82 1.75
CA PHE A 957 -24.35 -17.72 1.87
C PHE A 957 -23.33 -17.35 0.83
N VAL A 958 -22.10 -17.14 1.27
CA VAL A 958 -20.95 -17.02 0.38
C VAL A 958 -20.21 -18.35 0.42
N ILE A 959 -19.92 -18.93 -0.74
CA ILE A 959 -19.08 -20.13 -0.84
C ILE A 959 -17.75 -19.77 -1.46
N ASN A 960 -16.68 -20.35 -0.93
CA ASN A 960 -15.36 -20.38 -1.54
C ASN A 960 -14.84 -21.81 -1.52
N SER A 961 -14.10 -22.22 -2.53
CA SER A 961 -13.43 -23.51 -2.54
C SER A 961 -12.09 -23.42 -3.24
N GLU A 962 -11.32 -24.50 -3.16
CA GLU A 962 -10.13 -24.66 -4.00
C GLU A 962 -10.50 -24.37 -5.46
N PHE A 963 -9.74 -23.48 -6.09
CA PHE A 963 -10.09 -22.99 -7.40
C PHE A 963 -8.90 -22.98 -8.35
N THR A 964 -9.21 -23.06 -9.65
CA THR A 964 -8.24 -22.80 -10.71
C THR A 964 -8.66 -21.55 -11.48
N SER A 965 -7.73 -20.60 -11.65
CA SER A 965 -7.98 -19.37 -12.40
C SER A 965 -8.25 -19.67 -13.88
N ASP A 966 -9.29 -19.05 -14.43
CA ASP A 966 -9.57 -19.03 -15.86
C ASP A 966 -9.35 -17.61 -16.40
N PRO A 967 -8.27 -17.34 -17.17
CA PRO A 967 -7.96 -16.01 -17.66
C PRO A 967 -8.83 -15.58 -18.86
N GLY A 968 -9.76 -16.41 -19.35
CA GLY A 968 -10.61 -16.07 -20.49
C GLY A 968 -9.92 -16.16 -21.86
N ARG A 969 -8.65 -16.58 -21.92
CA ARG A 969 -7.83 -16.59 -23.15
C ARG A 969 -7.17 -17.93 -23.46
N GLY A 970 -7.58 -18.98 -22.76
CA GLY A 970 -7.09 -20.35 -22.97
C GLY A 970 -7.42 -20.91 -24.36
N SER A 971 -6.76 -22.02 -24.69
CA SER A 971 -7.10 -22.90 -25.82
C SER A 971 -7.71 -24.22 -25.37
N GLU A 972 -7.69 -24.48 -24.07
CA GLU A 972 -8.16 -25.68 -23.38
C GLU A 972 -8.81 -25.25 -22.06
N ASP A 973 -9.69 -26.09 -21.51
CA ASP A 973 -10.36 -25.81 -20.24
C ASP A 973 -9.35 -25.71 -19.08
N PRO A 974 -9.65 -24.93 -18.03
CA PRO A 974 -8.79 -24.86 -16.86
C PRO A 974 -8.61 -26.24 -16.22
N GLU A 975 -7.41 -26.54 -15.76
CA GLU A 975 -7.09 -27.79 -15.06
C GLU A 975 -7.96 -27.97 -13.80
N ALA A 976 -8.18 -29.22 -13.37
CA ALA A 976 -8.93 -29.60 -12.17
C ALA A 976 -8.01 -30.39 -11.21
N PRO A 977 -7.14 -29.72 -10.44
CA PRO A 977 -6.11 -30.33 -9.59
C PRO A 977 -6.65 -30.97 -8.29
N PHE A 978 -7.97 -31.02 -8.09
CA PHE A 978 -8.61 -31.42 -6.83
C PHE A 978 -8.32 -32.89 -6.45
N TYR A 979 -8.23 -33.17 -5.16
CA TYR A 979 -7.79 -34.46 -4.62
C TYR A 979 -8.69 -34.91 -3.46
N GLU A 980 -8.44 -36.08 -2.86
CA GLU A 980 -9.32 -36.60 -1.80
C GLU A 980 -9.45 -35.70 -0.56
N GLY A 981 -8.50 -34.78 -0.34
CA GLY A 981 -8.50 -33.83 0.78
C GLY A 981 -9.06 -32.46 0.43
N SER A 982 -9.56 -32.25 -0.79
CA SER A 982 -10.16 -30.97 -1.20
C SER A 982 -11.36 -30.60 -0.34
N THR A 983 -11.55 -29.29 -0.09
CA THR A 983 -12.62 -28.76 0.78
C THR A 983 -13.35 -27.56 0.19
N MET A 984 -14.52 -27.24 0.78
CA MET A 984 -15.28 -26.02 0.52
C MET A 984 -15.55 -25.27 1.82
N LYS A 985 -15.50 -23.95 1.79
CA LYS A 985 -15.81 -23.05 2.89
C LYS A 985 -17.11 -22.30 2.60
N PHE A 986 -18.01 -22.30 3.57
CA PHE A 986 -19.28 -21.58 3.54
C PHE A 986 -19.24 -20.49 4.60
N SER A 987 -19.42 -19.23 4.20
CA SER A 987 -19.53 -18.07 5.08
C SER A 987 -20.98 -17.58 5.09
N PRO A 988 -21.77 -17.88 6.15
CA PRO A 988 -23.13 -17.37 6.26
C PRO A 988 -23.12 -15.86 6.56
N MET A 989 -24.00 -15.12 5.90
CA MET A 989 -24.18 -13.68 6.04
C MET A 989 -25.66 -13.44 6.39
N VAL A 990 -25.94 -13.00 7.61
CA VAL A 990 -27.31 -12.75 8.08
C VAL A 990 -27.66 -11.29 7.85
N PHE A 991 -28.74 -11.02 7.12
CA PHE A 991 -29.21 -9.64 6.90
C PHE A 991 -30.26 -9.26 7.94
N ASP A 992 -30.03 -8.16 8.67
CA ASP A 992 -30.94 -7.71 9.73
C ASP A 992 -32.05 -6.77 9.24
N GLY A 993 -32.03 -6.42 7.96
CA GLY A 993 -32.91 -5.44 7.32
C GLY A 993 -32.19 -4.14 6.92
N THR A 994 -30.96 -3.94 7.39
CA THR A 994 -30.12 -2.78 7.11
C THR A 994 -28.70 -3.15 6.71
N GLU A 995 -28.10 -4.14 7.38
CA GLU A 995 -26.71 -4.55 7.19
C GLU A 995 -26.56 -6.07 7.12
N TRP A 996 -25.48 -6.53 6.49
CA TRP A 996 -25.09 -7.94 6.45
C TRP A 996 -24.08 -8.22 7.55
N THR A 997 -24.36 -9.26 8.32
CA THR A 997 -23.54 -9.66 9.46
C THR A 997 -22.97 -11.07 9.21
N GLN A 998 -21.64 -11.17 9.08
CA GLN A 998 -20.95 -12.45 8.87
C GLN A 998 -21.08 -13.40 10.07
N LYS A 999 -21.27 -14.70 9.84
CA LYS A 999 -21.23 -15.74 10.88
C LYS A 999 -20.02 -16.64 10.67
N GLU A 1000 -19.72 -17.45 11.69
CA GLU A 1000 -18.62 -18.42 11.65
C GLU A 1000 -18.67 -19.26 10.38
N ALA A 1001 -17.56 -19.27 9.63
CA ALA A 1001 -17.45 -20.02 8.41
C ALA A 1001 -17.34 -21.52 8.68
N VAL A 1002 -18.05 -22.32 7.89
CA VAL A 1002 -18.08 -23.78 8.00
C VAL A 1002 -17.28 -24.38 6.85
N VAL A 1003 -16.28 -25.20 7.16
CA VAL A 1003 -15.52 -25.95 6.15
C VAL A 1003 -15.98 -27.39 6.11
N VAL A 1004 -16.25 -27.87 4.89
CA VAL A 1004 -16.77 -29.21 4.61
C VAL A 1004 -15.89 -29.92 3.58
N ASP A 1005 -15.76 -31.24 3.75
CA ASP A 1005 -14.99 -32.07 2.82
C ASP A 1005 -15.67 -32.17 1.46
N SER A 1006 -14.88 -31.99 0.41
CA SER A 1006 -15.32 -32.07 -0.99
C SER A 1006 -14.30 -32.84 -1.84
N PRO A 1007 -14.15 -34.16 -1.60
CA PRO A 1007 -13.10 -34.95 -2.21
C PRO A 1007 -13.21 -34.92 -3.74
N TYR A 1008 -12.11 -34.53 -4.40
CA TYR A 1008 -11.96 -34.37 -5.85
C TYR A 1008 -12.81 -33.24 -6.45
N GLU A 1009 -13.35 -32.35 -5.63
CA GLU A 1009 -14.26 -31.29 -6.05
C GLU A 1009 -13.70 -29.92 -5.70
N GLY A 1010 -13.79 -28.98 -6.64
CA GLY A 1010 -13.49 -27.57 -6.43
C GLY A 1010 -14.20 -26.71 -7.47
N ASP A 1011 -13.84 -25.44 -7.58
CA ASP A 1011 -14.53 -24.48 -8.45
C ASP A 1011 -16.05 -24.47 -8.25
N SER A 1012 -16.43 -24.41 -6.98
CA SER A 1012 -17.80 -24.61 -6.53
C SER A 1012 -18.66 -23.38 -6.78
N VAL A 1013 -19.94 -23.62 -7.09
CA VAL A 1013 -20.97 -22.59 -7.25
C VAL A 1013 -22.21 -23.02 -6.49
N LEU A 1014 -22.69 -22.15 -5.60
CA LEU A 1014 -23.98 -22.36 -4.94
C LEU A 1014 -25.12 -22.06 -5.91
N SER A 1015 -26.19 -22.84 -5.80
CA SER A 1015 -27.43 -22.52 -6.49
C SER A 1015 -28.06 -21.25 -5.93
N PRO A 1016 -28.86 -20.51 -6.71
CA PRO A 1016 -29.49 -19.27 -6.24
C PRO A 1016 -30.23 -19.38 -4.90
N SER A 1017 -30.86 -20.52 -4.58
CA SER A 1017 -31.53 -20.76 -3.30
C SER A 1017 -30.59 -21.19 -2.16
N GLY A 1018 -29.35 -21.55 -2.46
CA GLY A 1018 -28.37 -22.09 -1.51
C GLY A 1018 -28.61 -23.55 -1.12
N LYS A 1019 -29.59 -24.24 -1.73
CA LYS A 1019 -29.97 -25.62 -1.40
C LYS A 1019 -29.18 -26.68 -2.19
N MET A 1020 -28.41 -26.26 -3.19
CA MET A 1020 -27.53 -27.11 -3.99
C MET A 1020 -26.18 -26.44 -4.23
N VAL A 1021 -25.15 -27.26 -4.42
CA VAL A 1021 -23.83 -26.81 -4.90
C VAL A 1021 -23.42 -27.66 -6.11
N ILE A 1022 -22.90 -26.99 -7.14
CA ILE A 1022 -22.26 -27.63 -8.29
C ILE A 1022 -20.77 -27.35 -8.28
N SER A 1023 -19.95 -28.36 -8.58
CA SER A 1023 -18.50 -28.28 -8.47
C SER A 1023 -17.84 -29.02 -9.61
N ARG A 1024 -16.71 -28.53 -10.12
CA ARG A 1024 -15.90 -29.29 -11.08
C ARG A 1024 -15.27 -30.49 -10.39
N PHE A 1025 -15.33 -31.64 -11.03
CA PHE A 1025 -14.83 -32.89 -10.50
C PHE A 1025 -13.56 -33.33 -11.22
N ALA A 1026 -12.51 -33.60 -10.46
CA ALA A 1026 -11.20 -33.99 -10.99
C ALA A 1026 -11.23 -35.37 -11.67
N GLY A 1027 -10.49 -35.45 -12.76
CA GLY A 1027 -10.21 -36.66 -13.53
C GLY A 1027 -8.73 -37.04 -13.51
N PRO A 1028 -8.38 -38.14 -14.21
CA PRO A 1028 -6.98 -38.50 -14.42
C PRO A 1028 -6.20 -37.35 -15.04
N ASP A 1029 -4.91 -37.25 -14.69
CA ASP A 1029 -3.98 -36.29 -15.27
C ASP A 1029 -4.42 -34.81 -15.17
N GLY A 1030 -5.28 -34.48 -14.20
CA GLY A 1030 -5.73 -33.10 -13.92
C GLY A 1030 -6.80 -32.57 -14.86
N ASP A 1031 -7.37 -33.42 -15.73
CA ASP A 1031 -8.52 -33.08 -16.55
C ASP A 1031 -9.79 -32.96 -15.68
N ALA A 1032 -10.78 -32.19 -16.13
CA ALA A 1032 -12.10 -32.20 -15.52
C ALA A 1032 -12.96 -33.33 -16.13
N LEU A 1033 -13.53 -34.22 -15.30
CA LEU A 1033 -14.46 -35.25 -15.79
C LEU A 1033 -15.88 -34.74 -16.04
N GLY A 1034 -16.25 -33.67 -15.35
CA GLY A 1034 -17.59 -33.13 -15.33
C GLY A 1034 -17.89 -32.46 -14.00
N TYR A 1035 -19.16 -32.47 -13.60
CA TYR A 1035 -19.63 -31.72 -12.45
C TYR A 1035 -20.37 -32.59 -11.46
N MET A 1036 -19.97 -32.51 -10.19
CA MET A 1036 -20.72 -33.08 -9.08
C MET A 1036 -21.75 -32.07 -8.60
N ILE A 1037 -22.95 -32.56 -8.32
CA ILE A 1037 -24.01 -31.76 -7.70
C ILE A 1037 -24.36 -32.42 -6.37
N ARG A 1038 -24.34 -31.62 -5.30
CA ARG A 1038 -24.67 -32.04 -3.94
C ARG A 1038 -25.82 -31.22 -3.40
N LYS A 1039 -26.62 -31.85 -2.56
CA LYS A 1039 -27.59 -31.17 -1.71
C LYS A 1039 -26.82 -30.41 -0.63
N VAL A 1040 -27.25 -29.20 -0.33
CA VAL A 1040 -26.76 -28.40 0.80
C VAL A 1040 -27.85 -28.39 1.87
N ASP A 1041 -27.57 -29.00 3.02
CA ASP A 1041 -28.42 -28.95 4.20
C ASP A 1041 -27.83 -27.94 5.19
N ALA A 1042 -28.31 -26.70 5.15
CA ALA A 1042 -27.94 -25.64 6.10
C ALA A 1042 -28.99 -25.52 7.21
N THR A 1043 -28.60 -25.77 8.46
CA THR A 1043 -29.50 -25.72 9.62
C THR A 1043 -28.99 -24.71 10.64
N PRO A 1044 -29.79 -23.72 11.06
CA PRO A 1044 -29.39 -22.80 12.13
C PRO A 1044 -29.08 -23.57 13.42
N ASN A 1045 -27.94 -23.25 14.04
CA ASN A 1045 -27.51 -23.88 15.29
C ASN A 1045 -27.79 -22.99 16.51
N ALA A 1046 -27.55 -23.52 17.72
CA ALA A 1046 -27.88 -22.82 18.97
C ALA A 1046 -27.00 -21.60 19.25
N GLN A 1047 -25.89 -21.46 18.53
CA GLN A 1047 -24.89 -20.40 18.64
C GLN A 1047 -25.20 -19.22 17.71
N GLY A 1048 -26.29 -19.27 16.93
CA GLY A 1048 -26.65 -18.22 15.99
C GLY A 1048 -25.84 -18.25 14.68
N SER A 1049 -25.22 -19.40 14.37
CA SER A 1049 -24.60 -19.73 13.08
C SER A 1049 -25.34 -20.90 12.40
N TYR A 1050 -24.69 -21.63 11.49
CA TYR A 1050 -25.25 -22.76 10.73
C TYR A 1050 -24.41 -24.01 10.88
N ASP A 1051 -25.07 -25.16 10.96
CA ASP A 1051 -24.48 -26.46 10.64
C ASP A 1051 -24.73 -26.71 9.14
N ILE A 1052 -23.68 -27.03 8.38
CA ILE A 1052 -23.77 -27.26 6.93
C ILE A 1052 -23.31 -28.68 6.59
N ASP A 1053 -24.15 -29.42 5.86
CA ASP A 1053 -23.86 -30.76 5.36
C ASP A 1053 -24.03 -30.83 3.83
N ILE A 1054 -22.99 -31.30 3.14
CA ILE A 1054 -22.98 -31.55 1.69
C ILE A 1054 -22.73 -33.03 1.33
N SER A 1055 -22.86 -33.92 2.31
CA SER A 1055 -22.50 -35.34 2.18
C SER A 1055 -23.37 -36.11 1.18
N GLN A 1056 -24.52 -35.57 0.77
CA GLN A 1056 -25.45 -36.20 -0.16
C GLN A 1056 -25.23 -35.71 -1.61
N PRO A 1057 -24.50 -36.45 -2.46
CA PRO A 1057 -24.49 -36.22 -3.90
C PRO A 1057 -25.84 -36.57 -4.51
N VAL A 1058 -26.30 -35.76 -5.47
CA VAL A 1058 -27.63 -35.88 -6.09
C VAL A 1058 -27.59 -36.07 -7.60
N GLN A 1059 -26.53 -35.63 -8.27
CA GLN A 1059 -26.34 -35.82 -9.71
C GLN A 1059 -24.86 -35.69 -10.10
N PHE A 1060 -24.48 -36.35 -11.19
CA PHE A 1060 -23.18 -36.14 -11.83
C PHE A 1060 -23.35 -35.88 -13.33
N LEU A 1061 -22.97 -34.67 -13.76
CA LEU A 1061 -23.04 -34.23 -15.15
C LEU A 1061 -21.73 -34.56 -15.85
N CYS A 1062 -21.79 -35.45 -16.84
CA CYS A 1062 -20.62 -35.87 -17.62
C CYS A 1062 -20.47 -34.99 -18.86
N THR A 1063 -20.04 -33.75 -18.65
CA THR A 1063 -19.88 -32.74 -19.70
C THR A 1063 -18.58 -31.98 -19.47
N PRO A 1064 -17.78 -31.70 -20.51
CA PRO A 1064 -16.59 -30.87 -20.38
C PRO A 1064 -16.96 -29.40 -20.12
N GLY A 1065 -15.98 -28.62 -19.69
CA GLY A 1065 -16.10 -27.18 -19.53
C GLY A 1065 -15.28 -26.60 -18.38
N ALA A 1066 -15.26 -25.27 -18.37
CA ALA A 1066 -14.75 -24.45 -17.28
C ALA A 1066 -15.76 -24.41 -16.12
N LYS A 1067 -15.84 -23.31 -15.37
CA LYS A 1067 -16.71 -23.24 -14.19
C LYS A 1067 -18.17 -23.10 -14.59
N ALA A 1068 -19.04 -23.87 -13.94
CA ALA A 1068 -20.47 -23.90 -14.23
C ALA A 1068 -21.24 -22.83 -13.44
N ASN A 1069 -22.45 -22.51 -13.91
CA ASN A 1069 -23.44 -21.69 -13.20
C ASN A 1069 -24.81 -22.37 -13.24
N ILE A 1070 -25.70 -22.04 -12.29
CA ILE A 1070 -27.01 -22.70 -12.11
C ILE A 1070 -28.14 -21.69 -12.36
N SER A 1071 -29.20 -22.11 -13.06
CA SER A 1071 -30.37 -21.27 -13.33
C SER A 1071 -31.19 -20.97 -12.06
N PHE A 1072 -32.02 -19.93 -12.12
CA PHE A 1072 -32.84 -19.45 -11.00
C PHE A 1072 -34.00 -20.37 -10.61
N ASP A 1073 -34.38 -21.30 -11.50
CA ASP A 1073 -35.27 -22.43 -11.25
C ASP A 1073 -34.49 -23.73 -10.92
N GLU A 1074 -33.15 -23.64 -10.87
CA GLU A 1074 -32.20 -24.70 -10.54
C GLU A 1074 -32.29 -25.95 -11.43
N ARG A 1075 -32.91 -25.82 -12.60
CA ARG A 1075 -33.08 -26.90 -13.57
C ARG A 1075 -31.90 -27.03 -14.52
N TYR A 1076 -31.27 -25.93 -14.88
CA TYR A 1076 -30.25 -25.88 -15.92
C TYR A 1076 -28.90 -25.46 -15.35
N SER A 1077 -27.84 -26.05 -15.90
CA SER A 1077 -26.45 -25.64 -15.66
C SER A 1077 -25.84 -25.15 -16.97
N VAL A 1078 -25.08 -24.06 -16.92
CA VAL A 1078 -24.37 -23.52 -18.09
C VAL A 1078 -22.88 -23.41 -17.81
N THR A 1079 -22.05 -23.71 -18.81
CA THR A 1079 -20.59 -23.58 -18.77
C THR A 1079 -20.06 -23.17 -20.14
N HIS A 1080 -18.82 -22.73 -20.22
CA HIS A 1080 -18.09 -22.60 -21.49
C HIS A 1080 -17.04 -23.70 -21.62
N HIS A 1081 -16.75 -24.10 -22.84
CA HIS A 1081 -15.72 -25.08 -23.17
C HIS A 1081 -14.81 -24.50 -24.26
N TYR A 1082 -13.50 -24.57 -24.03
CA TYR A 1082 -12.50 -24.11 -24.98
C TYR A 1082 -12.23 -25.15 -26.07
N GLU A 1083 -12.30 -24.71 -27.33
CA GLU A 1083 -12.07 -25.54 -28.51
C GLU A 1083 -11.24 -24.75 -29.56
N ASN A 1084 -9.96 -25.08 -29.72
CA ASN A 1084 -9.10 -24.56 -30.81
C ASN A 1084 -9.15 -23.02 -30.98
N ASP A 1085 -8.80 -22.27 -29.93
CA ASP A 1085 -8.85 -20.79 -29.86
C ASP A 1085 -10.24 -20.15 -29.91
N THR A 1086 -11.31 -20.96 -29.84
CA THR A 1086 -12.68 -20.51 -29.57
C THR A 1086 -13.12 -20.99 -28.20
N ALA A 1087 -14.20 -20.42 -27.67
CA ALA A 1087 -14.91 -20.97 -26.52
C ALA A 1087 -16.40 -20.91 -26.80
N ASN A 1088 -17.08 -22.04 -26.62
CA ASN A 1088 -18.51 -22.17 -26.86
C ASN A 1088 -19.22 -22.51 -25.55
N LEU A 1089 -20.45 -22.05 -25.44
CA LEU A 1089 -21.31 -22.29 -24.31
C LEU A 1089 -22.08 -23.61 -24.47
N TYR A 1090 -22.22 -24.31 -23.36
CA TYR A 1090 -22.93 -25.56 -23.22
C TYR A 1090 -23.94 -25.47 -22.08
N LEU A 1091 -25.18 -25.85 -22.36
CA LEU A 1091 -26.31 -25.83 -21.45
C LEU A 1091 -26.76 -27.26 -21.15
N THR A 1092 -26.84 -27.63 -19.88
CA THR A 1092 -27.20 -28.99 -19.44
C THR A 1092 -28.48 -28.96 -18.62
N ASP A 1093 -29.45 -29.81 -18.95
CA ASP A 1093 -30.60 -30.09 -18.08
C ASP A 1093 -30.12 -31.00 -16.94
N ILE A 1094 -30.19 -30.50 -15.70
CA ILE A 1094 -29.65 -31.19 -14.52
C ILE A 1094 -30.42 -32.49 -14.21
N ILE A 1095 -31.71 -32.54 -14.53
CA ILE A 1095 -32.55 -33.72 -14.28
C ILE A 1095 -32.18 -34.84 -15.26
N THR A 1096 -32.14 -34.53 -16.56
CA THR A 1096 -31.90 -35.56 -17.58
C THR A 1096 -30.42 -35.84 -17.81
N GLY A 1097 -29.55 -34.87 -17.54
CA GLY A 1097 -28.14 -34.89 -17.88
C GLY A 1097 -27.87 -34.63 -19.37
N ASP A 1098 -28.87 -34.21 -20.15
CA ASP A 1098 -28.70 -33.88 -21.56
C ASP A 1098 -28.03 -32.52 -21.73
N THR A 1099 -26.98 -32.46 -22.55
CA THR A 1099 -26.21 -31.24 -22.82
C THR A 1099 -26.42 -30.77 -24.25
N TYR A 1100 -26.59 -29.45 -24.41
CA TYR A 1100 -26.83 -28.76 -25.66
C TYR A 1100 -25.79 -27.64 -25.84
N GLN A 1101 -25.08 -27.63 -26.96
CA GLN A 1101 -24.26 -26.49 -27.35
C GLN A 1101 -25.19 -25.33 -27.76
N ILE A 1102 -24.96 -24.14 -27.21
CA ILE A 1102 -25.82 -22.96 -27.45
C ILE A 1102 -25.15 -21.89 -28.32
N THR A 1103 -23.82 -21.91 -28.44
CA THR A 1103 -23.08 -20.97 -29.32
C THR A 1103 -22.12 -21.70 -30.26
N ASP A 1104 -21.90 -21.12 -31.43
CA ASP A 1104 -20.91 -21.52 -32.43
C ASP A 1104 -20.06 -20.28 -32.77
N MET A 1105 -19.02 -20.04 -31.97
CA MET A 1105 -18.26 -18.80 -31.99
C MET A 1105 -17.32 -18.74 -33.20
N PRO A 1106 -17.21 -17.58 -33.88
CA PRO A 1106 -16.24 -17.37 -34.93
C PRO A 1106 -14.80 -17.58 -34.44
N ALA A 1107 -13.89 -17.90 -35.35
CA ALA A 1107 -12.48 -18.07 -35.04
C ALA A 1107 -11.90 -16.89 -34.23
N LYS A 1108 -11.11 -17.21 -33.20
CA LYS A 1108 -10.50 -16.26 -32.25
C LYS A 1108 -11.49 -15.47 -31.39
N THR A 1109 -12.75 -15.86 -31.38
CA THR A 1109 -13.79 -15.27 -30.54
C THR A 1109 -14.22 -16.30 -29.51
N ARG A 1110 -14.46 -15.87 -28.28
CA ARG A 1110 -14.75 -16.74 -27.14
C ARG A 1110 -16.00 -16.26 -26.44
N ALA A 1111 -16.95 -17.16 -26.21
CA ALA A 1111 -18.05 -16.95 -25.27
C ALA A 1111 -17.64 -17.51 -23.90
N LEU A 1112 -17.63 -16.65 -22.89
CA LEU A 1112 -16.99 -16.89 -21.60
C LEU A 1112 -17.90 -16.50 -20.43
N PHE A 1113 -17.67 -17.16 -19.30
CA PHE A 1113 -18.26 -16.84 -18.00
C PHE A 1113 -19.80 -16.74 -18.03
N PRO A 1114 -20.52 -17.71 -18.63
CA PRO A 1114 -21.96 -17.67 -18.72
C PRO A 1114 -22.61 -17.73 -17.33
N HIS A 1115 -23.72 -17.02 -17.17
CA HIS A 1115 -24.55 -17.02 -15.96
C HIS A 1115 -25.99 -16.68 -16.32
N PHE A 1116 -26.93 -16.97 -15.42
CA PHE A 1116 -28.34 -16.76 -15.67
C PHE A 1116 -28.83 -15.42 -15.13
N ARG A 1117 -29.75 -14.81 -15.89
CA ARG A 1117 -30.70 -13.82 -15.39
C ARG A 1117 -31.90 -14.52 -14.77
N SER A 1118 -32.61 -13.82 -13.89
CA SER A 1118 -33.73 -14.38 -13.14
C SER A 1118 -34.89 -14.91 -13.98
N ASP A 1119 -35.03 -14.50 -15.23
CA ASP A 1119 -36.07 -14.97 -16.16
C ASP A 1119 -35.59 -16.06 -17.13
N GLY A 1120 -34.37 -16.57 -16.96
CA GLY A 1120 -33.81 -17.68 -17.73
C GLY A 1120 -32.97 -17.26 -18.94
N TRP A 1121 -32.80 -15.97 -19.22
CA TRP A 1121 -31.79 -15.53 -20.19
C TRP A 1121 -30.38 -15.85 -19.67
N ILE A 1122 -29.48 -16.28 -20.56
CA ILE A 1122 -28.08 -16.54 -20.24
C ILE A 1122 -27.26 -15.33 -20.68
N TYR A 1123 -26.60 -14.66 -19.74
CA TYR A 1123 -25.65 -13.59 -20.03
C TYR A 1123 -24.24 -14.17 -20.06
N PHE A 1124 -23.40 -13.66 -20.96
CA PHE A 1124 -22.01 -14.11 -21.12
C PHE A 1124 -21.14 -13.03 -21.77
N LEU A 1125 -19.86 -13.10 -21.48
CA LEU A 1125 -18.84 -12.24 -22.07
C LEU A 1125 -18.45 -12.81 -23.43
N VAL A 1126 -18.40 -11.95 -24.45
CA VAL A 1126 -17.73 -12.27 -25.70
C VAL A 1126 -16.43 -11.50 -25.77
N SER A 1127 -15.32 -12.24 -25.83
CA SER A 1127 -13.98 -11.67 -25.99
C SER A 1127 -13.39 -12.05 -27.35
N GLY A 1128 -12.77 -11.09 -28.03
CA GLY A 1128 -12.21 -11.28 -29.37
C GLY A 1128 -11.52 -10.04 -29.94
N PRO A 1129 -11.17 -10.05 -31.24
CA PRO A 1129 -10.43 -8.96 -31.89
C PRO A 1129 -11.17 -7.61 -31.92
N ASP A 1130 -12.49 -7.61 -31.72
CA ASP A 1130 -13.34 -6.42 -31.75
C ASP A 1130 -13.64 -5.89 -30.33
N GLY A 1131 -12.84 -6.28 -29.32
CA GLY A 1131 -13.05 -5.92 -27.91
C GLY A 1131 -14.08 -6.80 -27.20
N ASP A 1132 -14.24 -6.53 -25.90
CA ASP A 1132 -15.10 -7.30 -24.99
C ASP A 1132 -16.54 -6.78 -24.98
N LYS A 1133 -17.50 -7.71 -25.01
CA LYS A 1133 -18.95 -7.41 -25.16
C LYS A 1133 -19.81 -8.23 -24.21
N ALA A 1134 -20.85 -7.60 -23.67
CA ALA A 1134 -21.92 -8.30 -22.96
C ALA A 1134 -22.96 -8.82 -23.95
N VAL A 1135 -23.26 -10.12 -23.91
CA VAL A 1135 -24.15 -10.82 -24.85
C VAL A 1135 -25.13 -11.71 -24.08
N ALA A 1136 -26.32 -11.91 -24.64
CA ALA A 1136 -27.39 -12.71 -24.05
C ALA A 1136 -27.91 -13.81 -24.99
N SER A 1137 -28.39 -14.93 -24.43
CA SER A 1137 -29.10 -15.99 -25.16
C SER A 1137 -30.38 -16.47 -24.44
N ASP A 1138 -31.44 -16.76 -25.19
CA ASP A 1138 -32.73 -17.29 -24.68
C ASP A 1138 -32.81 -18.82 -24.68
N ALA A 1139 -31.69 -19.52 -24.91
CA ALA A 1139 -31.67 -20.96 -25.15
C ALA A 1139 -32.34 -21.79 -24.03
N ALA A 1140 -32.13 -21.43 -22.75
CA ALA A 1140 -32.76 -22.14 -21.63
C ALA A 1140 -34.28 -21.98 -21.61
N ILE A 1141 -34.79 -20.79 -21.94
CA ILE A 1141 -36.23 -20.50 -22.03
C ILE A 1141 -36.86 -21.34 -23.16
N ARG A 1142 -36.17 -21.45 -24.31
CA ARG A 1142 -36.64 -22.26 -25.46
C ARG A 1142 -36.69 -23.74 -25.13
N LEU A 1143 -35.67 -24.27 -24.46
CA LEU A 1143 -35.65 -25.67 -24.03
C LEU A 1143 -36.78 -25.98 -23.02
N ALA A 1144 -37.03 -25.07 -22.07
CA ALA A 1144 -38.09 -25.23 -21.09
C ALA A 1144 -39.49 -25.30 -21.73
N GLN A 1145 -39.71 -24.67 -22.89
CA GLN A 1145 -40.99 -24.71 -23.61
C GLN A 1145 -41.18 -25.94 -24.52
N GLN A 1146 -40.10 -26.65 -24.85
CA GLN A 1146 -40.13 -27.82 -25.75
C GLN A 1146 -40.50 -29.12 -25.02
N LEU A 1147 -40.40 -29.13 -23.69
CA LEU A 1147 -40.70 -30.24 -22.78
C LEU A 1147 -42.08 -30.04 -22.13
#